data_AF-A0A3Q1CSP2-F1
#
_entry.id   AF-A0A3Q1CSP2-F1
#
_cell.length_a   1.000
_cell.length_b   1.000
_cell.length_c   1.000
_cell.angle_alpha   90.00
_cell.angle_beta   90.00
_cell.angle_gamma   90.00
#
_symmetry.space_group_name_H-M   'P 1'
#
loop_
_entity.id
_entity.type
_entity.pdbx_description
1 polymer ?
#
loop_
_entity_poly.entity_id
_entity_poly.type
_entity_poly.pdbx_seq_one_letter_code
_entity_poly.pdbx_strand_id
1 'polypeptide(L)'
;MQSKGEDTSLLEDTEWILALAFLTDITGKLNHLNCELQGKVTVCEPAAMSEAVVMEPPRAGGFLESSCGTGDSAASLDDGIVDTANESSEEESTGEREEEAGAPDAATSSTKTTEAPAEQSSNTQMVSAQRPDSLSLPAAAEPRLWTSQRDAEVQLRMGDSGLAAENPLTVNQMFTSAVERFGTFTALGWKEGEQQKSLNYKDYYQACRTAAKSFLKLGLQRYHGVGILGFNSAEWFISDIGAILAGGFAVGIYTTNSPEACQYVAENCKANIIVVENHKQLQKILQVEDKLPHLKAIIQYKDALKEKRPNLYTWAEFMELGRDEPDAPLDAILSSQKPNQCCTLIYTSGTTGQPKGVMLSHDNITWTALSTSQHVRLTEATQAQEAVVSYLPLSHIAAQMVDIWVTMKVGGATYFAQPDALKGSLVNTLKEVRPTAFMGVPRVWEKMQEKMKSVGQKSSTVRRKVAAWAKDVGLQTNLTKMNQNEAAGRTPLSYHIAKKLVFKKVRKALGLDRCNKCYTGAAPITKDTLEFFLSLDIPLYELYGMSESTGPHTISRPNAFKLTSCGKEIPGCKTKLHNPDEEGNGEICFWGRHVFMGYLNMPDKTDEALDAEGWLHSGDLGKHDENGFLFITGRIKELIITAGGENIPPVPIEDAVKEAVPLISNAMLIGDKKKFLSMLLTIKCQVNAESGDPEDELTPEAVEICKKLGSNATRVSEIASGRDRVVYAAIQEGINRVNEKATSNAQRIQKWVVLDRDFSVGGGELGPTMKLKRPVVAKMFKDHIENFYKELATPTTPDNPLPPK
;
A
#
# COMPACT_ATOMS: atom_id res chain seq x y z
N MET A 1 -41.68 -20.71 22.10
CA MET A 1 -42.23 -21.10 20.78
C MET A 1 -41.09 -21.59 19.90
N GLN A 2 -40.78 -22.88 20.02
CA GLN A 2 -39.92 -23.63 19.09
C GLN A 2 -40.82 -24.30 18.03
N SER A 3 -40.23 -24.73 16.91
CA SER A 3 -40.84 -25.33 15.71
C SER A 3 -41.38 -24.33 14.67
N LYS A 4 -40.49 -23.90 13.77
CA LYS A 4 -40.74 -23.55 12.34
C LYS A 4 -39.35 -23.32 11.70
N GLY A 5 -38.68 -24.39 11.28
CA GLY A 5 -37.31 -24.30 10.74
C GLY A 5 -36.94 -25.32 9.66
N GLU A 6 -37.77 -26.31 9.35
CA GLU A 6 -37.39 -27.38 8.40
C GLU A 6 -37.98 -27.24 6.99
N ASP A 7 -39.11 -26.53 6.80
CA ASP A 7 -39.80 -26.47 5.50
C ASP A 7 -39.20 -25.51 4.46
N THR A 8 -38.32 -24.58 4.85
CA THR A 8 -37.69 -23.64 3.90
C THR A 8 -36.52 -24.24 3.11
N SER A 9 -35.89 -25.31 3.61
CA SER A 9 -34.74 -25.94 2.92
C SER A 9 -35.15 -26.75 1.68
N LEU A 10 -36.29 -27.45 1.76
CA LEU A 10 -36.84 -28.27 0.67
C LEU A 10 -37.33 -27.41 -0.50
N LEU A 11 -37.99 -26.28 -0.20
CA LEU A 11 -38.45 -25.33 -1.23
C LEU A 11 -37.29 -24.67 -1.96
N GLU A 12 -36.21 -24.29 -1.27
CA GLU A 12 -35.01 -23.77 -1.93
C GLU A 12 -34.30 -24.81 -2.79
N ASP A 13 -34.17 -26.06 -2.30
CA ASP A 13 -33.52 -27.12 -3.06
C ASP A 13 -34.32 -27.53 -4.31
N THR A 14 -35.64 -27.34 -4.29
CA THR A 14 -36.50 -27.56 -5.47
C THR A 14 -36.22 -26.54 -6.58
N GLU A 15 -35.98 -25.26 -6.25
CA GLU A 15 -35.55 -24.25 -7.24
C GLU A 15 -34.19 -24.61 -7.87
N TRP A 16 -33.26 -25.18 -7.09
CA TRP A 16 -31.95 -25.61 -7.59
C TRP A 16 -31.99 -26.88 -8.43
N ILE A 17 -32.88 -27.82 -8.11
CA ILE A 17 -33.11 -29.04 -8.91
C ILE A 17 -33.71 -28.66 -10.27
N LEU A 18 -34.67 -27.73 -10.30
CA LEU A 18 -35.23 -27.20 -11.54
C LEU A 18 -34.19 -26.44 -12.36
N ALA A 19 -33.30 -25.67 -11.73
CA ALA A 19 -32.18 -25.03 -12.41
C ALA A 19 -31.20 -26.05 -13.02
N LEU A 20 -30.89 -27.16 -12.32
CA LEU A 20 -30.03 -28.22 -12.83
C LEU A 20 -30.70 -28.98 -13.99
N ALA A 21 -32.00 -29.27 -13.90
CA ALA A 21 -32.76 -29.91 -14.98
C ALA A 21 -32.82 -29.02 -16.24
N PHE A 22 -33.03 -27.72 -16.06
CA PHE A 22 -32.99 -26.72 -17.13
C PHE A 22 -31.59 -26.60 -17.75
N LEU A 23 -30.53 -26.65 -16.94
CA LEU A 23 -29.15 -26.64 -17.43
C LEU A 23 -28.80 -27.89 -18.23
N THR A 24 -29.26 -29.06 -17.78
CA THR A 24 -29.01 -30.34 -18.47
C THR A 24 -29.68 -30.34 -19.85
N ASP A 25 -30.90 -29.81 -19.95
CA ASP A 25 -31.65 -29.64 -21.21
C ASP A 25 -30.99 -28.61 -22.15
N ILE A 26 -30.45 -27.51 -21.62
CA ILE A 26 -29.71 -26.52 -22.41
C ILE A 26 -28.36 -27.04 -22.91
N THR A 27 -27.58 -27.73 -22.08
CA THR A 27 -26.31 -28.36 -22.53
C THR A 27 -26.56 -29.47 -23.55
N GLY A 28 -27.66 -30.21 -23.42
CA GLY A 28 -28.09 -31.18 -24.42
C GLY A 28 -28.44 -30.54 -25.76
N LYS A 29 -29.16 -29.42 -25.74
CA LYS A 29 -29.56 -28.68 -26.97
C LYS A 29 -28.40 -27.90 -27.61
N LEU A 30 -27.45 -27.38 -26.83
CA LEU A 30 -26.26 -26.69 -27.35
C LEU A 30 -25.24 -27.66 -27.96
N ASN A 31 -25.08 -28.87 -27.40
CA ASN A 31 -24.26 -29.91 -28.01
C ASN A 31 -24.88 -30.43 -29.33
N HIS A 32 -26.21 -30.46 -29.43
CA HIS A 32 -26.90 -30.81 -30.67
C HIS A 32 -26.73 -29.72 -31.76
N LEU A 33 -26.76 -28.43 -31.38
CA LEU A 33 -26.51 -27.32 -32.32
C LEU A 33 -25.04 -27.24 -32.78
N ASN A 34 -24.06 -27.58 -31.93
CA ASN A 34 -22.65 -27.61 -32.32
C ASN A 34 -22.33 -28.76 -33.28
N CYS A 35 -22.99 -29.92 -33.14
CA CYS A 35 -22.92 -31.01 -34.11
C CYS A 35 -23.55 -30.64 -35.46
N GLU A 36 -24.65 -29.89 -35.48
CA GLU A 36 -25.29 -29.43 -36.73
C GLU A 36 -24.49 -28.33 -37.45
N LEU A 37 -23.75 -27.50 -36.71
CA LEU A 37 -22.87 -26.47 -37.29
C LEU A 37 -21.55 -27.04 -37.82
N GLN A 38 -21.04 -28.15 -37.28
CA GLN A 38 -19.87 -28.86 -37.83
C GLN A 38 -20.20 -29.76 -39.05
N GLY A 39 -21.48 -30.08 -39.29
CA GLY A 39 -21.93 -30.88 -40.44
C GLY A 39 -22.09 -30.11 -41.76
N LYS A 40 -21.80 -28.80 -41.80
CA LYS A 40 -21.88 -27.96 -43.01
C LYS A 40 -20.58 -27.18 -43.25
N VAL A 41 -19.49 -27.89 -43.47
CA VAL A 41 -18.32 -27.34 -44.18
C VAL A 41 -17.91 -28.35 -45.24
N THR A 42 -18.17 -27.99 -46.50
CA THR A 42 -17.86 -28.78 -47.68
C THR A 42 -16.35 -28.81 -47.92
N VAL A 43 -15.86 -30.00 -48.24
CA VAL A 43 -14.49 -30.35 -48.62
C VAL A 43 -14.05 -29.61 -49.88
N CYS A 44 -12.84 -29.04 -49.87
CA CYS A 44 -12.05 -28.77 -51.08
C CYS A 44 -10.63 -29.30 -50.83
N GLU A 45 -10.19 -30.24 -51.69
CA GLU A 45 -8.87 -30.87 -51.69
C GLU A 45 -7.75 -29.91 -52.16
N PRO A 46 -6.48 -30.17 -51.78
CA PRO A 46 -5.34 -29.34 -52.15
C PRO A 46 -4.68 -29.77 -53.48
N ALA A 47 -4.38 -28.79 -54.34
CA ALA A 47 -3.50 -28.95 -55.51
C ALA A 47 -2.05 -28.59 -55.16
N ALA A 48 -1.12 -29.26 -55.84
CA ALA A 48 0.29 -29.44 -55.51
C ALA A 48 1.27 -28.41 -56.12
N MET A 49 2.51 -28.41 -55.57
CA MET A 49 3.82 -27.97 -56.10
C MET A 49 4.03 -26.45 -56.29
N SER A 50 5.22 -25.84 -56.16
CA SER A 50 6.63 -26.30 -56.21
C SER A 50 7.61 -25.34 -55.50
N GLU A 51 8.76 -25.92 -55.10
CA GLU A 51 10.15 -25.42 -55.16
C GLU A 51 10.68 -24.21 -54.36
N ALA A 52 11.93 -24.41 -53.95
CA ALA A 52 12.75 -23.66 -53.01
C ALA A 52 13.53 -22.51 -53.67
N VAL A 53 13.86 -21.48 -52.87
CA VAL A 53 15.06 -20.65 -53.07
C VAL A 53 15.68 -20.32 -51.71
N VAL A 54 16.95 -20.71 -51.57
CA VAL A 54 17.90 -20.34 -50.53
C VAL A 54 18.50 -18.96 -50.87
N MET A 55 18.67 -18.07 -49.89
CA MET A 55 19.63 -16.96 -50.01
C MET A 55 20.46 -16.81 -48.73
N GLU A 56 21.78 -16.85 -48.94
CA GLU A 56 22.88 -16.65 -47.99
C GLU A 56 23.07 -15.19 -47.55
N PRO A 57 23.82 -14.93 -46.46
CA PRO A 57 24.21 -13.59 -46.02
C PRO A 57 25.53 -13.13 -46.66
N PRO A 58 25.78 -11.81 -46.83
CA PRO A 58 27.05 -11.34 -47.35
C PRO A 58 28.12 -11.17 -46.25
N ARG A 59 29.25 -11.87 -46.41
CA ARG A 59 30.62 -11.39 -46.09
C ARG A 59 31.18 -10.72 -47.38
N ALA A 60 32.24 -9.91 -47.46
CA ALA A 60 33.44 -9.70 -46.65
C ALA A 60 34.16 -8.42 -47.14
N GLY A 61 35.17 -7.99 -46.37
CA GLY A 61 36.39 -7.34 -46.88
C GLY A 61 36.91 -6.24 -45.94
N GLY A 62 38.10 -6.30 -45.34
CA GLY A 62 39.18 -7.28 -45.33
C GLY A 62 40.47 -6.65 -44.76
N PHE A 63 41.39 -7.49 -44.27
CA PHE A 63 42.87 -7.31 -44.18
C PHE A 63 43.40 -6.31 -43.11
N LEU A 64 44.47 -6.52 -42.30
CA LEU A 64 45.69 -7.36 -42.33
C LEU A 64 46.32 -7.54 -40.91
N GLU A 65 47.11 -8.62 -40.77
CA GLU A 65 48.37 -8.80 -39.98
C GLU A 65 48.38 -8.63 -38.43
N SER A 66 48.51 -9.71 -37.64
CA SER A 66 49.73 -10.48 -37.25
C SER A 66 50.67 -9.76 -36.25
N SER A 67 50.80 -10.28 -35.03
CA SER A 67 52.04 -10.92 -34.50
C SER A 67 52.04 -11.07 -32.95
N CYS A 68 52.93 -11.97 -32.51
CA CYS A 68 53.11 -12.59 -31.20
C CYS A 68 53.50 -11.70 -30.00
N GLY A 69 53.32 -12.28 -28.79
CA GLY A 69 54.18 -12.05 -27.59
C GLY A 69 53.41 -12.16 -26.27
N THR A 70 53.22 -13.34 -25.66
CA THR A 70 54.01 -13.95 -24.54
C THR A 70 54.29 -13.09 -23.31
N GLY A 71 53.91 -13.62 -22.13
CA GLY A 71 54.39 -13.27 -20.78
C GLY A 71 53.26 -13.34 -19.75
N ASP A 72 53.05 -14.45 -19.01
CA ASP A 72 53.67 -14.77 -17.70
C ASP A 72 53.50 -13.62 -16.66
N SER A 73 53.02 -13.74 -15.43
CA SER A 73 52.84 -14.87 -14.50
C SER A 73 51.93 -14.46 -13.31
N ALA A 74 51.21 -15.45 -12.79
CA ALA A 74 50.97 -15.86 -11.39
C ALA A 74 50.94 -14.87 -10.19
N ALA A 75 49.92 -15.12 -9.34
CA ALA A 75 49.95 -15.22 -7.87
C ALA A 75 50.13 -13.93 -7.04
N SER A 76 49.54 -13.72 -5.86
CA SER A 76 48.82 -14.58 -4.90
C SER A 76 48.02 -13.71 -3.92
N LEU A 77 47.04 -14.35 -3.27
CA LEU A 77 46.38 -13.97 -2.01
C LEU A 77 47.40 -13.69 -0.88
N ASP A 78 47.04 -12.84 0.09
CA ASP A 78 46.84 -13.32 1.47
C ASP A 78 46.05 -12.34 2.38
N ASP A 79 45.42 -12.94 3.37
CA ASP A 79 44.54 -12.44 4.43
C ASP A 79 45.22 -11.52 5.47
N GLY A 80 44.40 -10.82 6.28
CA GLY A 80 44.88 -10.29 7.57
C GLY A 80 43.97 -9.28 8.28
N ILE A 81 43.03 -9.77 9.08
CA ILE A 81 42.33 -9.08 10.17
C ILE A 81 43.32 -8.60 11.25
N VAL A 82 43.22 -7.37 11.79
CA VAL A 82 43.23 -7.05 13.25
C VAL A 82 42.64 -5.65 13.51
N ASP A 83 41.79 -5.58 14.54
CA ASP A 83 41.41 -4.41 15.36
C ASP A 83 42.57 -3.47 15.73
N THR A 84 42.27 -2.19 15.99
CA THR A 84 42.76 -1.50 17.20
C THR A 84 42.00 -0.20 17.44
N ALA A 85 41.57 -0.04 18.70
CA ALA A 85 41.16 1.20 19.32
C ALA A 85 42.39 2.06 19.70
N ASN A 86 42.22 3.38 19.71
CA ASN A 86 42.81 4.37 20.64
C ASN A 86 42.17 5.73 20.30
N GLU A 87 41.42 6.38 21.18
CA GLU A 87 41.89 7.20 22.31
C GLU A 87 42.99 8.21 21.93
N SER A 88 42.62 9.49 21.90
CA SER A 88 43.46 10.58 22.38
C SER A 88 42.59 11.75 22.83
N SER A 89 42.71 12.01 24.13
CA SER A 89 42.23 13.09 24.97
C SER A 89 42.87 14.44 24.69
N GLU A 90 42.07 15.47 24.98
CA GLU A 90 42.41 16.68 25.75
C GLU A 90 43.34 17.76 25.15
N GLU A 91 42.80 18.98 25.09
CA GLU A 91 43.47 20.15 25.68
C GLU A 91 42.41 21.18 26.15
N GLU A 92 42.54 21.54 27.43
CA GLU A 92 41.80 22.60 28.13
C GLU A 92 42.25 24.00 27.70
N SER A 93 41.34 24.97 27.81
CA SER A 93 41.69 26.34 28.21
C SER A 93 40.51 26.95 28.96
N THR A 94 40.74 27.21 30.24
CA THR A 94 39.82 27.82 31.21
C THR A 94 40.07 29.33 31.35
N GLY A 95 39.04 30.04 31.84
CA GLY A 95 39.13 31.36 32.48
C GLY A 95 38.60 32.54 31.64
N GLU A 96 37.77 33.47 32.13
CA GLU A 96 37.30 33.80 33.49
C GLU A 96 35.95 34.58 33.43
N ARG A 97 35.32 34.63 34.62
CA ARG A 97 34.24 35.47 35.21
C ARG A 97 34.25 36.97 34.83
N GLU A 98 33.32 37.87 35.15
CA GLU A 98 32.04 38.10 35.90
C GLU A 98 31.57 39.52 35.40
N GLU A 99 30.27 39.88 35.29
CA GLU A 99 29.50 40.84 36.13
C GLU A 99 28.36 41.37 35.21
N GLU A 100 27.07 41.22 35.53
CA GLU A 100 26.18 42.08 36.34
C GLU A 100 25.52 43.30 35.63
N ALA A 101 24.18 43.23 35.60
CA ALA A 101 23.14 44.27 35.74
C ALA A 101 23.08 45.53 34.85
N GLY A 102 21.87 45.83 34.35
CA GLY A 102 21.42 47.20 34.07
C GLY A 102 20.40 47.37 32.94
N ALA A 103 19.12 47.49 33.29
CA ALA A 103 18.07 48.15 32.52
C ALA A 103 17.56 49.35 33.36
N PRO A 104 16.60 50.18 32.91
CA PRO A 104 16.23 50.67 31.57
C PRO A 104 16.20 52.23 31.55
N ASP A 105 15.88 52.89 30.43
CA ASP A 105 14.93 54.03 30.46
C ASP A 105 14.47 54.54 29.09
N ALA A 106 13.32 55.20 29.15
CA ALA A 106 12.33 55.42 28.08
C ALA A 106 12.35 56.82 27.44
N ALA A 107 11.41 57.01 26.50
CA ALA A 107 10.80 58.29 26.06
C ALA A 107 11.63 59.15 25.07
N THR A 108 11.11 59.85 24.05
CA THR A 108 9.74 60.22 23.66
C THR A 108 9.75 60.87 22.26
N SER A 109 8.62 60.73 21.57
CA SER A 109 7.90 61.71 20.72
C SER A 109 8.52 62.36 19.46
N SER A 110 7.76 62.20 18.35
CA SER A 110 7.21 63.24 17.44
C SER A 110 8.20 64.13 16.66
N THR A 111 8.03 64.49 15.38
CA THR A 111 6.83 64.80 14.59
C THR A 111 7.26 64.98 13.12
N LYS A 112 6.33 64.76 12.17
CA LYS A 112 6.01 65.55 10.93
C LYS A 112 7.10 66.50 10.36
N THR A 113 7.37 66.64 9.06
CA THR A 113 6.46 66.75 7.89
C THR A 113 7.31 66.94 6.61
N THR A 114 6.82 66.36 5.50
CA THR A 114 6.75 66.85 4.10
C THR A 114 7.85 67.69 3.40
N GLU A 115 7.98 67.34 2.12
CA GLU A 115 8.22 68.16 0.91
C GLU A 115 9.66 68.26 0.34
N ALA A 116 9.83 67.56 -0.79
CA ALA A 116 10.73 67.90 -1.88
C ALA A 116 10.01 68.89 -2.83
N PRO A 117 10.75 69.65 -3.67
CA PRO A 117 10.94 69.15 -5.04
C PRO A 117 12.28 69.54 -5.73
N ALA A 118 12.62 68.77 -6.79
CA ALA A 118 13.22 69.13 -8.10
C ALA A 118 14.32 70.25 -8.16
N GLU A 119 15.42 70.20 -8.93
CA GLU A 119 15.73 69.56 -10.21
C GLU A 119 17.22 69.88 -10.58
N GLN A 120 17.81 69.09 -11.48
CA GLN A 120 18.88 69.43 -12.46
C GLN A 120 20.38 69.56 -12.06
N SER A 121 21.12 68.53 -12.50
CA SER A 121 22.44 68.46 -13.16
C SER A 121 23.58 69.47 -12.89
N SER A 122 24.76 68.95 -12.51
CA SER A 122 26.03 69.23 -13.23
C SER A 122 27.15 68.27 -12.81
N ASN A 123 27.96 67.85 -13.79
CA ASN A 123 29.12 66.97 -13.65
C ASN A 123 30.30 67.70 -12.98
N THR A 124 30.94 67.11 -11.96
CA THR A 124 32.36 67.37 -11.65
C THR A 124 32.99 66.14 -10.96
N GLN A 125 34.22 65.82 -11.34
CA GLN A 125 34.95 64.57 -11.10
C GLN A 125 35.37 64.29 -9.64
N MET A 126 35.24 63.01 -9.26
CA MET A 126 36.07 62.15 -8.41
C MET A 126 36.78 62.73 -7.17
N VAL A 127 36.38 62.26 -5.97
CA VAL A 127 37.30 61.72 -4.94
C VAL A 127 36.61 60.61 -4.13
N SER A 128 37.33 59.50 -3.98
CA SER A 128 37.10 58.27 -3.19
C SER A 128 36.45 58.43 -1.82
N ALA A 129 35.41 57.61 -1.55
CA ALA A 129 35.23 56.89 -0.28
C ALA A 129 34.27 55.70 -0.51
N GLN A 130 34.78 54.47 -0.46
CA GLN A 130 33.98 53.25 -0.45
C GLN A 130 33.03 53.26 0.76
N ARG A 131 31.72 53.09 0.50
CA ARG A 131 30.74 52.66 1.51
C ARG A 131 30.59 51.14 1.42
N PRO A 132 30.38 50.45 2.55
CA PRO A 132 30.36 49.00 2.60
C PRO A 132 29.21 48.45 1.77
N ASP A 133 29.49 47.31 1.14
CA ASP A 133 28.57 46.52 0.34
C ASP A 133 27.16 46.50 0.92
N SER A 134 26.20 46.88 0.07
CA SER A 134 24.84 46.41 0.21
C SER A 134 24.92 44.90 0.34
N LEU A 135 24.55 44.36 1.52
CA LEU A 135 24.20 42.96 1.70
C LEU A 135 23.24 42.59 0.58
N SER A 136 23.78 41.97 -0.46
CA SER A 136 23.01 41.33 -1.50
C SER A 136 22.14 40.31 -0.78
N LEU A 137 20.85 40.61 -0.68
CA LEU A 137 19.87 39.58 -0.42
C LEU A 137 20.19 38.43 -1.38
N PRO A 138 20.36 37.18 -0.89
CA PRO A 138 20.62 36.07 -1.78
C PRO A 138 19.54 36.10 -2.87
N ALA A 139 19.96 36.08 -4.13
CA ALA A 139 19.03 35.91 -5.24
C ALA A 139 18.08 34.76 -4.87
N ALA A 140 16.77 35.02 -4.91
CA ALA A 140 15.77 34.01 -4.55
C ALA A 140 16.13 32.72 -5.28
N ALA A 141 16.52 31.69 -4.53
CA ALA A 141 16.90 30.41 -5.09
C ALA A 141 15.77 29.95 -6.01
N GLU A 142 16.12 29.43 -7.20
CA GLU A 142 15.10 28.95 -8.12
C GLU A 142 14.12 28.00 -7.40
N PRO A 143 12.81 28.08 -7.68
CA PRO A 143 11.82 27.23 -7.03
C PRO A 143 12.20 25.76 -7.19
N ARG A 144 12.49 25.07 -6.08
CA ARG A 144 12.84 23.64 -6.13
C ARG A 144 11.57 22.78 -6.22
N LEU A 145 11.67 21.68 -6.95
CA LEU A 145 10.59 20.68 -7.08
C LEU A 145 10.39 19.84 -5.80
N TRP A 146 11.34 19.88 -4.87
CA TRP A 146 11.31 19.17 -3.58
C TRP A 146 12.03 19.93 -2.47
N THR A 147 11.77 19.52 -1.25
CA THR A 147 12.36 20.05 -0.01
C THR A 147 12.27 19.00 1.10
N SER A 148 13.15 19.10 2.10
CA SER A 148 13.05 18.36 3.37
C SER A 148 12.69 19.26 4.55
N GLN A 149 12.45 20.55 4.28
CA GLN A 149 12.11 21.56 5.28
C GLN A 149 10.59 21.64 5.46
N ARG A 150 10.17 21.72 6.72
CA ARG A 150 8.75 21.64 7.13
C ARG A 150 7.90 22.83 6.69
N ASP A 151 8.50 24.02 6.67
CA ASP A 151 7.85 25.31 6.41
C ASP A 151 8.11 25.83 4.99
N ALA A 152 8.82 25.05 4.17
CA ALA A 152 9.13 25.40 2.80
C ALA A 152 7.95 25.16 1.84
N GLU A 153 8.03 25.84 0.71
CA GLU A 153 7.14 25.68 -0.44
C GLU A 153 7.89 24.95 -1.55
N VAL A 154 7.18 24.19 -2.38
CA VAL A 154 7.74 23.56 -3.58
C VAL A 154 7.17 24.17 -4.86
N GLN A 155 7.91 24.04 -5.96
CA GLN A 155 7.35 24.22 -7.29
C GLN A 155 6.44 23.03 -7.62
N LEU A 156 5.19 23.31 -7.98
CA LEU A 156 4.26 22.26 -8.41
C LEU A 156 4.59 21.78 -9.82
N ARG A 157 4.49 20.48 -10.04
CA ARG A 157 4.71 19.81 -11.35
C ARG A 157 3.51 20.01 -12.28
N MET A 158 3.16 21.27 -12.55
CA MET A 158 2.04 21.64 -13.43
C MET A 158 2.28 21.15 -14.87
N GLY A 159 1.20 20.78 -15.55
CA GLY A 159 1.21 20.52 -16.99
C GLY A 159 0.49 21.61 -17.77
N ASP A 160 0.69 21.64 -19.08
CA ASP A 160 0.13 22.70 -19.95
C ASP A 160 -1.36 22.50 -20.28
N SER A 161 -1.91 21.30 -20.06
CA SER A 161 -3.30 20.97 -20.37
C SER A 161 -3.86 19.82 -19.53
N GLY A 162 -5.17 19.61 -19.65
CA GLY A 162 -5.90 18.52 -18.97
C GLY A 162 -5.83 18.63 -17.44
N LEU A 163 -5.93 17.49 -16.76
CA LEU A 163 -5.92 17.43 -15.30
C LEU A 163 -4.65 18.02 -14.68
N ALA A 164 -3.51 17.96 -15.36
CA ALA A 164 -2.25 18.51 -14.85
C ALA A 164 -2.26 20.05 -14.77
N ALA A 165 -3.09 20.72 -15.56
CA ALA A 165 -3.22 22.18 -15.62
C ALA A 165 -4.28 22.76 -14.65
N GLU A 166 -5.07 21.91 -14.00
CA GLU A 166 -6.13 22.35 -13.07
C GLU A 166 -5.59 23.23 -11.94
N ASN A 167 -6.33 24.27 -11.56
CA ASN A 167 -5.86 25.22 -10.54
C ASN A 167 -5.54 24.48 -9.21
N PRO A 168 -4.34 24.66 -8.63
CA PRO A 168 -4.00 24.11 -7.33
C PRO A 168 -4.92 24.61 -6.22
N LEU A 169 -5.30 23.73 -5.31
CA LEU A 169 -6.22 24.03 -4.21
C LEU A 169 -5.61 23.70 -2.85
N THR A 170 -5.99 24.45 -1.82
CA THR A 170 -5.79 24.03 -0.44
C THR A 170 -6.85 23.01 -0.03
N VAL A 171 -6.57 22.22 1.01
CA VAL A 171 -7.54 21.29 1.59
C VAL A 171 -8.79 22.03 2.06
N ASN A 172 -8.63 23.21 2.65
CA ASN A 172 -9.77 24.05 3.05
C ASN A 172 -10.63 24.45 1.86
N GLN A 173 -10.03 24.92 0.75
CA GLN A 173 -10.77 25.28 -0.47
C GLN A 173 -11.54 24.08 -1.06
N MET A 174 -10.94 22.89 -1.05
CA MET A 174 -11.64 21.67 -1.48
C MET A 174 -12.82 21.36 -0.55
N PHE A 175 -12.65 21.49 0.77
CA PHE A 175 -13.69 21.17 1.75
C PHE A 175 -14.82 22.20 1.72
N THR A 176 -14.54 23.50 1.64
CA THR A 176 -15.59 24.53 1.51
C THR A 176 -16.40 24.33 0.23
N SER A 177 -15.75 24.00 -0.89
CA SER A 177 -16.45 23.63 -2.13
C SER A 177 -17.36 22.40 -1.94
N ALA A 178 -16.90 21.39 -1.19
CA ALA A 178 -17.73 20.23 -0.86
C ALA A 178 -18.92 20.61 0.04
N VAL A 179 -18.76 21.52 1.00
CA VAL A 179 -19.85 22.02 1.86
C VAL A 179 -20.87 22.80 1.05
N GLU A 180 -20.43 23.68 0.15
CA GLU A 180 -21.31 24.46 -0.73
C GLU A 180 -22.16 23.56 -1.64
N ARG A 181 -21.57 22.48 -2.15
CA ARG A 181 -22.21 21.59 -3.13
C ARG A 181 -22.99 20.45 -2.47
N PHE A 182 -22.52 19.95 -1.34
CA PHE A 182 -22.99 18.69 -0.72
C PHE A 182 -23.33 18.85 0.76
N GLY A 183 -23.49 20.07 1.28
CA GLY A 183 -23.58 20.35 2.72
C GLY A 183 -24.59 19.52 3.51
N THR A 184 -25.72 19.16 2.90
CA THR A 184 -26.78 18.34 3.55
C THR A 184 -26.62 16.83 3.34
N PHE A 185 -25.71 16.39 2.48
CA PHE A 185 -25.43 14.98 2.25
C PHE A 185 -24.59 14.40 3.39
N THR A 186 -24.81 13.12 3.70
CA THR A 186 -24.02 12.39 4.70
C THR A 186 -22.55 12.36 4.30
N ALA A 187 -21.66 12.84 5.16
CA ALA A 187 -20.22 12.71 5.00
C ALA A 187 -19.69 11.48 5.75
N LEU A 188 -20.07 11.35 7.02
CA LEU A 188 -19.58 10.31 7.92
C LEU A 188 -20.74 9.54 8.55
N GLY A 189 -20.59 8.23 8.73
CA GLY A 189 -21.57 7.37 9.40
C GLY A 189 -20.92 6.28 10.25
N TRP A 190 -21.50 6.00 11.42
CA TRP A 190 -21.02 4.92 12.30
C TRP A 190 -22.15 4.36 13.16
N LYS A 191 -21.83 3.29 13.88
CA LYS A 191 -22.70 2.67 14.86
C LYS A 191 -22.09 2.84 16.25
N GLU A 192 -22.91 3.28 17.19
CA GLU A 192 -22.58 3.35 18.61
C GLU A 192 -23.62 2.54 19.40
N GLY A 193 -23.20 1.38 19.89
CA GLY A 193 -24.14 0.38 20.42
C GLY A 193 -25.11 -0.08 19.32
N GLU A 194 -26.41 0.13 19.53
CA GLU A 194 -27.45 -0.13 18.52
C GLU A 194 -27.81 1.11 17.68
N GLN A 195 -27.33 2.29 18.08
CA GLN A 195 -27.69 3.55 17.44
C GLN A 195 -26.82 3.82 16.22
N GLN A 196 -27.44 4.30 15.14
CA GLN A 196 -26.74 4.76 13.95
C GLN A 196 -26.56 6.28 14.05
N LYS A 197 -25.31 6.73 13.95
CA LYS A 197 -24.94 8.15 13.99
C LYS A 197 -24.33 8.57 12.65
N SER A 198 -24.47 9.84 12.33
CA SER A 198 -23.91 10.42 11.11
C SER A 198 -23.65 11.91 11.24
N LEU A 199 -22.73 12.42 10.43
CA LEU A 199 -22.52 13.85 10.18
C LEU A 199 -22.72 14.12 8.68
N ASN A 200 -23.43 15.19 8.35
CA ASN A 200 -23.43 15.74 6.99
C ASN A 200 -22.16 16.58 6.76
N TYR A 201 -21.88 16.98 5.52
CA TYR A 201 -20.68 17.76 5.18
C TYR A 201 -20.60 19.10 5.93
N LYS A 202 -21.73 19.77 6.16
CA LYS A 202 -21.77 21.04 6.90
C LYS A 202 -21.36 20.84 8.37
N ASP A 203 -21.97 19.87 9.05
CA ASP A 203 -21.69 19.57 10.45
C ASP A 203 -20.27 19.01 10.63
N TYR A 204 -19.80 18.21 9.67
CA TYR A 204 -18.43 17.71 9.65
C TYR A 204 -17.42 18.86 9.54
N TYR A 205 -17.62 19.80 8.61
CA TYR A 205 -16.75 20.97 8.48
C TYR A 205 -16.74 21.83 9.75
N GLN A 206 -17.89 22.05 10.38
CA GLN A 206 -17.98 22.79 11.64
C GLN A 206 -17.27 22.08 12.79
N ALA A 207 -17.36 20.75 12.87
CA ALA A 207 -16.61 19.97 13.84
C ALA A 207 -15.09 20.12 13.62
N CYS A 208 -14.62 20.05 12.37
CA CYS A 208 -13.19 20.27 12.04
C CYS A 208 -12.72 21.69 12.39
N ARG A 209 -13.52 22.72 12.11
CA ARG A 209 -13.20 24.10 12.52
C ARG A 209 -13.14 24.26 14.03
N THR A 210 -14.07 23.63 14.76
CA THR A 210 -14.07 23.64 16.23
C THR A 210 -12.81 22.97 16.77
N ALA A 211 -12.45 21.79 16.26
CA ALA A 211 -11.22 21.10 16.63
C ALA A 211 -9.96 21.94 16.30
N ALA A 212 -9.93 22.61 15.14
CA ALA A 212 -8.84 23.51 14.77
C ALA A 212 -8.68 24.65 15.79
N LYS A 213 -9.77 25.30 16.20
CA LYS A 213 -9.76 26.34 17.25
C LYS A 213 -9.28 25.79 18.59
N SER A 214 -9.73 24.59 18.97
CA SER A 214 -9.26 23.91 20.18
C SER A 214 -7.76 23.60 20.13
N PHE A 215 -7.23 23.15 18.99
CA PHE A 215 -5.79 22.92 18.83
C PHE A 215 -4.99 24.21 18.97
N LEU A 216 -5.44 25.31 18.37
CA LEU A 216 -4.82 26.64 18.54
C LEU A 216 -4.84 27.07 20.01
N LYS A 217 -5.97 26.87 20.70
CA LYS A 217 -6.13 27.18 22.13
C LYS A 217 -5.16 26.39 23.01
N LEU A 218 -4.91 25.12 22.67
CA LEU A 218 -3.93 24.25 23.32
C LEU A 218 -2.48 24.52 22.88
N GLY A 219 -2.28 25.53 22.02
CA GLY A 219 -0.96 26.02 21.63
C GLY A 219 -0.33 25.29 20.45
N LEU A 220 -1.12 24.66 19.57
CA LEU A 220 -0.60 24.16 18.29
C LEU A 220 0.05 25.32 17.50
N GLN A 221 1.32 25.14 17.14
CA GLN A 221 2.04 26.06 16.27
C GLN A 221 1.97 25.62 14.82
N ARG A 222 2.10 26.57 13.89
CA ARG A 222 2.20 26.23 12.46
C ARG A 222 3.37 25.26 12.22
N TYR A 223 3.18 24.33 11.29
CA TYR A 223 4.20 23.34 10.89
C TYR A 223 4.69 22.43 12.03
N HIS A 224 3.87 22.25 13.08
CA HIS A 224 4.08 21.25 14.12
C HIS A 224 3.03 20.14 14.01
N GLY A 225 3.39 18.94 14.45
CA GLY A 225 2.52 17.77 14.34
C GLY A 225 1.36 17.75 15.32
N VAL A 226 0.21 17.27 14.85
CA VAL A 226 -0.83 16.65 15.67
C VAL A 226 -0.77 15.15 15.42
N GLY A 227 -0.25 14.39 16.38
CA GLY A 227 -0.17 12.93 16.31
C GLY A 227 -1.53 12.29 16.56
N ILE A 228 -1.99 11.37 15.71
CA ILE A 228 -3.31 10.73 15.84
C ILE A 228 -3.11 9.22 15.93
N LEU A 229 -3.27 8.67 17.13
CA LEU A 229 -3.02 7.27 17.48
C LEU A 229 -4.33 6.56 17.85
N GLY A 230 -4.95 5.94 16.85
CA GLY A 230 -6.23 5.26 17.05
C GLY A 230 -6.78 4.59 15.80
N PHE A 231 -7.80 3.76 15.98
CA PHE A 231 -8.57 3.21 14.88
C PHE A 231 -9.47 4.27 14.21
N ASN A 232 -9.95 3.92 13.02
CA ASN A 232 -10.77 4.79 12.18
C ASN A 232 -12.07 5.20 12.91
N SER A 233 -12.28 6.50 13.06
CA SER A 233 -13.47 7.07 13.70
C SER A 233 -13.73 8.49 13.20
N ALA A 234 -14.90 9.05 13.57
CA ALA A 234 -15.21 10.44 13.27
C ALA A 234 -14.21 11.40 13.93
N GLU A 235 -13.77 11.11 15.16
CA GLU A 235 -12.79 11.90 15.90
C GLU A 235 -11.42 11.86 15.24
N TRP A 236 -11.03 10.73 14.64
CA TRP A 236 -9.81 10.63 13.84
C TRP A 236 -9.86 11.59 12.65
N PHE A 237 -10.96 11.55 11.89
CA PHE A 237 -11.22 12.43 10.74
C PHE A 237 -11.23 13.91 11.11
N ILE A 238 -11.94 14.25 12.19
CA ILE A 238 -12.04 15.62 12.71
C ILE A 238 -10.67 16.12 13.17
N SER A 239 -9.86 15.26 13.80
CA SER A 239 -8.51 15.62 14.26
C SER A 239 -7.54 15.85 13.10
N ASP A 240 -7.58 14.99 12.08
CA ASP A 240 -6.74 15.09 10.88
C ASP A 240 -6.99 16.41 10.15
N ILE A 241 -8.24 16.67 9.77
CA ILE A 241 -8.59 17.91 9.08
C ILE A 241 -8.45 19.12 10.00
N GLY A 242 -8.84 19.02 11.27
CA GLY A 242 -8.69 20.10 12.25
C GLY A 242 -7.24 20.54 12.41
N ALA A 243 -6.28 19.61 12.42
CA ALA A 243 -4.85 19.91 12.46
C ALA A 243 -4.41 20.68 11.20
N ILE A 244 -4.86 20.23 10.02
CA ILE A 244 -4.59 20.89 8.74
C ILE A 244 -5.16 22.31 8.74
N LEU A 245 -6.42 22.50 9.15
CA LEU A 245 -7.07 23.82 9.18
C LEU A 245 -6.37 24.79 10.15
N ALA A 246 -5.84 24.29 11.27
CA ALA A 246 -5.06 25.07 12.22
C ALA A 246 -3.63 25.39 11.74
N GLY A 247 -3.22 24.92 10.55
CA GLY A 247 -1.88 25.15 9.98
C GLY A 247 -0.79 24.26 10.55
N GLY A 248 -1.15 23.21 11.31
CA GLY A 248 -0.26 22.14 11.72
C GLY A 248 -0.22 21.00 10.71
N PHE A 249 0.54 19.95 11.02
CA PHE A 249 0.55 18.72 10.24
C PHE A 249 -0.40 17.69 10.85
N ALA A 250 -1.24 17.08 10.02
CA ALA A 250 -1.89 15.84 10.40
C ALA A 250 -0.89 14.68 10.35
N VAL A 251 -0.77 13.91 11.43
CA VAL A 251 0.22 12.84 11.56
C VAL A 251 -0.41 11.57 12.12
N GLY A 252 -0.76 10.63 11.25
CA GLY A 252 -1.28 9.33 11.69
C GLY A 252 -0.19 8.44 12.30
N ILE A 253 -0.46 7.85 13.46
CA ILE A 253 0.42 6.89 14.14
C ILE A 253 -0.27 5.53 14.23
N TYR A 254 0.40 4.47 13.81
CA TYR A 254 -0.17 3.13 13.83
C TYR A 254 -0.45 2.67 15.26
N THR A 255 -1.65 2.11 15.50
CA THR A 255 -2.05 1.54 16.80
C THR A 255 -1.19 0.35 17.24
N THR A 256 -0.41 -0.23 16.34
CA THR A 256 0.54 -1.32 16.57
C THR A 256 1.94 -0.83 16.93
N ASN A 257 2.23 0.47 16.85
CA ASN A 257 3.54 1.00 17.23
C ASN A 257 3.81 0.79 18.73
N SER A 258 5.08 0.54 19.05
CA SER A 258 5.59 0.55 20.43
C SER A 258 5.67 2.00 20.96
N PRO A 259 5.80 2.20 22.28
CA PRO A 259 6.05 3.52 22.86
C PRO A 259 7.22 4.26 22.19
N GLU A 260 8.34 3.57 21.92
CA GLU A 260 9.54 4.15 21.31
C GLU A 260 9.29 4.55 19.85
N ALA A 261 8.53 3.74 19.11
CA ALA A 261 8.15 4.09 17.74
C ALA A 261 7.18 5.30 17.72
N CYS A 262 6.31 5.43 18.72
CA CYS A 262 5.48 6.62 18.90
C CYS A 262 6.34 7.85 19.25
N GLN A 263 7.32 7.70 20.15
CA GLN A 263 8.27 8.75 20.53
C GLN A 263 8.98 9.30 19.30
N TYR A 264 9.60 8.42 18.49
CA TYR A 264 10.32 8.81 17.28
C TYR A 264 9.46 9.65 16.32
N VAL A 265 8.22 9.20 16.07
CA VAL A 265 7.29 9.93 15.19
C VAL A 265 6.96 11.31 15.77
N ALA A 266 6.65 11.38 17.07
CA ALA A 266 6.28 12.61 17.75
C ALA A 266 7.45 13.61 17.81
N GLU A 267 8.68 13.16 18.05
CA GLU A 267 9.87 14.00 18.03
C GLU A 267 10.17 14.52 16.61
N ASN A 268 10.13 13.65 15.59
CA ASN A 268 10.48 14.02 14.22
C ASN A 268 9.54 15.11 13.66
N CYS A 269 8.23 15.00 13.89
CA CYS A 269 7.26 16.03 13.50
C CYS A 269 7.14 17.19 14.50
N LYS A 270 7.89 17.18 15.61
CA LYS A 270 7.75 18.10 16.73
C LYS A 270 6.28 18.23 17.18
N ALA A 271 5.66 17.10 17.51
CA ALA A 271 4.25 17.07 17.86
C ALA A 271 3.95 17.99 19.05
N ASN A 272 3.02 18.94 18.87
CA ASN A 272 2.51 19.73 19.99
C ASN A 272 1.35 19.04 20.69
N ILE A 273 0.60 18.22 19.97
CA ILE A 273 -0.62 17.62 20.48
C ILE A 273 -0.67 16.17 20.01
N ILE A 274 -1.10 15.26 20.89
CA ILE A 274 -1.34 13.86 20.53
C ILE A 274 -2.77 13.47 20.89
N VAL A 275 -3.53 13.04 19.90
CA VAL A 275 -4.89 12.52 20.02
C VAL A 275 -4.81 10.99 20.06
N VAL A 276 -5.33 10.36 21.11
CA VAL A 276 -5.28 8.92 21.35
C VAL A 276 -6.68 8.34 21.49
N GLU A 277 -6.90 7.14 20.97
CA GLU A 277 -8.22 6.50 21.05
C GLU A 277 -8.66 6.26 22.49
N ASN A 278 -7.89 5.50 23.26
CA ASN A 278 -8.30 4.99 24.55
C ASN A 278 -7.10 4.90 25.50
N HIS A 279 -7.36 4.44 26.72
CA HIS A 279 -6.34 4.32 27.75
C HIS A 279 -5.13 3.45 27.32
N LYS A 280 -5.33 2.40 26.50
CA LYS A 280 -4.23 1.56 26.02
C LYS A 280 -3.25 2.36 25.15
N GLN A 281 -3.76 3.22 24.28
CA GLN A 281 -2.92 4.07 23.43
C GLN A 281 -2.32 5.23 24.23
N LEU A 282 -3.08 5.80 25.17
CA LEU A 282 -2.58 6.82 26.11
C LEU A 282 -1.33 6.34 26.87
N GLN A 283 -1.36 5.11 27.41
CA GLN A 283 -0.24 4.57 28.18
C GLN A 283 1.07 4.50 27.38
N LYS A 284 1.01 4.31 26.06
CA LYS A 284 2.22 4.32 25.22
C LYS A 284 2.87 5.70 25.17
N ILE A 285 2.07 6.76 25.16
CA ILE A 285 2.56 8.14 25.13
C ILE A 285 3.07 8.53 26.52
N LEU A 286 2.35 8.18 27.58
CA LEU A 286 2.76 8.49 28.96
C LEU A 286 4.09 7.83 29.34
N GLN A 287 4.42 6.67 28.78
CA GLN A 287 5.72 6.00 28.98
C GLN A 287 6.93 6.75 28.41
N VAL A 288 6.70 7.68 27.48
CA VAL A 288 7.75 8.44 26.78
C VAL A 288 7.52 9.94 26.86
N GLU A 289 6.56 10.40 27.68
CA GLU A 289 6.11 11.80 27.75
C GLU A 289 7.26 12.75 28.16
N ASP A 290 8.13 12.30 29.05
CA ASP A 290 9.33 13.00 29.51
C ASP A 290 10.34 13.30 28.39
N LYS A 291 10.27 12.54 27.29
CA LYS A 291 11.13 12.68 26.11
C LYS A 291 10.48 13.50 24.99
N LEU A 292 9.28 14.05 25.20
CA LEU A 292 8.55 14.81 24.18
C LEU A 292 8.53 16.31 24.52
N PRO A 293 9.62 17.05 24.30
CA PRO A 293 9.76 18.44 24.78
C PRO A 293 8.80 19.44 24.11
N HIS A 294 8.19 19.06 22.98
CA HIS A 294 7.24 19.89 22.27
C HIS A 294 5.78 19.59 22.62
N LEU A 295 5.50 18.51 23.35
CA LEU A 295 4.15 18.06 23.65
C LEU A 295 3.49 18.97 24.70
N LYS A 296 2.35 19.55 24.33
CA LYS A 296 1.58 20.49 25.14
C LYS A 296 0.29 19.88 25.67
N ALA A 297 -0.35 19.00 24.89
CA ALA A 297 -1.61 18.38 25.26
C ALA A 297 -1.79 16.97 24.69
N ILE A 298 -2.53 16.14 25.42
CA ILE A 298 -2.99 14.81 25.00
C ILE A 298 -4.51 14.78 25.08
N ILE A 299 -5.18 14.26 24.04
CA ILE A 299 -6.64 14.15 23.98
C ILE A 299 -7.01 12.67 23.86
N GLN A 300 -7.77 12.14 24.82
CA GLN A 300 -8.37 10.80 24.72
C GLN A 300 -9.81 10.91 24.22
N TYR A 301 -10.14 10.22 23.12
CA TYR A 301 -11.47 10.36 22.50
C TYR A 301 -12.46 9.24 22.74
N LYS A 302 -12.04 8.14 23.36
CA LYS A 302 -12.90 7.02 23.74
C LYS A 302 -12.64 6.62 25.18
N ASP A 303 -13.68 6.09 25.81
CA ASP A 303 -13.71 5.67 27.22
C ASP A 303 -13.48 6.83 28.20
N ALA A 304 -13.90 6.64 29.45
CA ALA A 304 -13.61 7.60 30.51
C ALA A 304 -12.09 7.62 30.80
N LEU A 305 -11.56 8.80 31.14
CA LEU A 305 -10.21 8.91 31.65
C LEU A 305 -10.08 8.14 32.97
N LYS A 306 -9.08 7.25 33.06
CA LYS A 306 -8.77 6.55 34.33
C LYS A 306 -8.04 7.42 35.33
N GLU A 307 -7.33 8.43 34.84
CA GLU A 307 -6.64 9.44 35.62
C GLU A 307 -6.76 10.79 34.93
N LYS A 308 -6.82 11.88 35.71
CA LYS A 308 -6.82 13.25 35.17
C LYS A 308 -5.42 13.85 35.36
N ARG A 309 -4.93 14.53 34.32
CA ARG A 309 -3.66 15.26 34.32
C ARG A 309 -3.87 16.67 33.77
N PRO A 310 -2.99 17.64 34.09
CA PRO A 310 -3.15 19.02 33.62
C PRO A 310 -3.19 19.17 32.09
N ASN A 311 -2.44 18.34 31.37
CA ASN A 311 -2.33 18.35 29.91
C ASN A 311 -3.17 17.25 29.22
N LEU A 312 -4.05 16.56 29.97
CA LEU A 312 -4.85 15.45 29.45
C LEU A 312 -6.34 15.82 29.43
N TYR A 313 -6.93 15.75 28.25
CA TYR A 313 -8.31 16.14 27.98
C TYR A 313 -9.13 14.97 27.46
N THR A 314 -10.40 14.92 27.82
CA THR A 314 -11.40 14.14 27.08
C THR A 314 -11.72 14.81 25.73
N TRP A 315 -12.29 14.07 24.79
CA TRP A 315 -12.80 14.67 23.55
C TRP A 315 -13.85 15.75 23.77
N ALA A 316 -14.73 15.58 24.75
CA ALA A 316 -15.75 16.57 25.07
C ALA A 316 -15.12 17.88 25.59
N GLU A 317 -14.17 17.80 26.52
CA GLU A 317 -13.41 18.96 27.00
C GLU A 317 -12.64 19.63 25.86
N PHE A 318 -11.98 18.84 25.01
CA PHE A 318 -11.27 19.35 23.84
C PHE A 318 -12.20 20.13 22.89
N MET A 319 -13.36 19.58 22.52
CA MET A 319 -14.30 20.24 21.63
C MET A 319 -14.95 21.48 22.26
N GLU A 320 -15.09 21.51 23.60
CA GLU A 320 -15.58 22.68 24.32
C GLU A 320 -14.62 23.87 24.21
N LEU A 321 -13.30 23.63 24.29
CA LEU A 321 -12.27 24.69 24.23
C LEU A 321 -12.37 25.57 22.99
N GLY A 322 -12.76 25.00 21.85
CA GLY A 322 -12.84 25.71 20.58
C GLY A 322 -14.24 26.22 20.25
N ARG A 323 -15.28 25.85 21.01
CA ARG A 323 -16.67 26.20 20.67
C ARG A 323 -16.89 27.70 20.63
N ASP A 324 -16.43 28.40 21.67
CA ASP A 324 -16.65 29.83 21.87
C ASP A 324 -15.45 30.69 21.45
N GLU A 325 -14.38 30.08 20.91
CA GLU A 325 -13.24 30.82 20.40
C GLU A 325 -13.63 31.58 19.12
N PRO A 326 -13.17 32.85 18.95
CA PRO A 326 -13.42 33.62 17.74
C PRO A 326 -12.89 32.92 16.48
N ASP A 327 -13.59 33.10 15.36
CA ASP A 327 -13.18 32.51 14.08
C ASP A 327 -12.01 33.24 13.41
N ALA A 328 -11.83 34.53 13.71
CA ALA A 328 -10.86 35.40 13.02
C ALA A 328 -9.40 34.88 13.06
N PRO A 329 -8.85 34.36 14.18
CA PRO A 329 -7.51 33.78 14.19
C PRO A 329 -7.37 32.55 13.26
N LEU A 330 -8.38 31.68 13.23
CA LEU A 330 -8.38 30.52 12.34
C LEU A 330 -8.48 30.96 10.88
N ASP A 331 -9.37 31.89 10.56
CA ASP A 331 -9.57 32.37 9.18
C ASP A 331 -8.32 33.07 8.62
N ALA A 332 -7.56 33.76 9.48
CA ALA A 332 -6.26 34.34 9.11
C ALA A 332 -5.24 33.25 8.73
N ILE A 333 -5.19 32.14 9.48
CA ILE A 333 -4.33 30.99 9.18
C ILE A 333 -4.77 30.35 7.85
N LEU A 334 -6.05 30.06 7.68
CA LEU A 334 -6.60 29.45 6.46
C LEU A 334 -6.29 30.29 5.22
N SER A 335 -6.38 31.62 5.33
CA SER A 335 -6.07 32.55 4.24
C SER A 335 -4.58 32.62 3.90
N SER A 336 -3.71 32.24 4.85
CA SER A 336 -2.25 32.23 4.65
C SER A 336 -1.70 30.92 4.05
N GLN A 337 -2.51 29.86 4.03
CA GLN A 337 -2.11 28.55 3.50
C GLN A 337 -2.03 28.57 1.98
N LYS A 338 -1.06 27.84 1.43
CA LYS A 338 -0.89 27.69 -0.02
C LYS A 338 -0.92 26.23 -0.46
N PRO A 339 -1.38 25.92 -1.69
CA PRO A 339 -1.44 24.55 -2.21
C PRO A 339 -0.09 23.82 -2.16
N ASN A 340 1.02 24.53 -2.33
CA ASN A 340 2.38 23.98 -2.39
C ASN A 340 3.11 23.90 -1.02
N GLN A 341 2.37 24.05 0.09
CA GLN A 341 2.88 23.85 1.45
C GLN A 341 2.46 22.47 1.98
N CYS A 342 3.29 21.87 2.85
CA CYS A 342 3.02 20.60 3.51
C CYS A 342 1.79 20.71 4.44
N CYS A 343 0.90 19.72 4.41
CA CYS A 343 -0.26 19.65 5.30
C CYS A 343 -0.38 18.33 6.06
N THR A 344 0.18 17.23 5.55
CA THR A 344 0.11 15.92 6.20
C THR A 344 1.42 15.17 6.09
N LEU A 345 1.73 14.37 7.11
CA LEU A 345 2.92 13.53 7.18
C LEU A 345 2.50 12.06 7.24
N ILE A 346 3.00 11.27 6.30
CA ILE A 346 2.79 9.83 6.25
C ILE A 346 4.10 9.13 6.60
N TYR A 347 4.14 8.45 7.75
CA TYR A 347 5.34 7.71 8.15
C TYR A 347 5.38 6.33 7.52
N THR A 348 6.41 6.08 6.71
CA THR A 348 6.62 4.77 6.08
C THR A 348 7.71 3.98 6.81
N SER A 349 7.44 2.70 7.10
CA SER A 349 8.49 1.78 7.57
C SER A 349 9.24 1.26 6.35
N GLY A 350 10.50 1.69 6.20
CA GLY A 350 11.41 1.12 5.20
C GLY A 350 11.86 -0.29 5.59
N THR A 351 12.53 -0.99 4.68
CA THR A 351 12.98 -2.38 4.89
C THR A 351 14.08 -2.54 5.95
N THR A 352 14.80 -1.47 6.31
CA THR A 352 16.00 -1.56 7.16
C THR A 352 16.28 -0.37 8.10
N GLY A 353 15.37 0.60 8.27
CA GLY A 353 15.66 1.84 9.02
C GLY A 353 14.47 2.47 9.74
N GLN A 354 14.75 3.57 10.46
CA GLN A 354 13.74 4.38 11.14
C GLN A 354 12.66 4.88 10.17
N PRO A 355 11.39 5.01 10.60
CA PRO A 355 10.33 5.48 9.73
C PRO A 355 10.63 6.84 9.08
N LYS A 356 10.28 7.00 7.81
CA LYS A 356 10.50 8.26 7.07
C LYS A 356 9.20 9.06 6.99
N GLY A 357 9.22 10.32 7.38
CA GLY A 357 8.06 11.21 7.32
C GLY A 357 7.87 11.77 5.91
N VAL A 358 7.00 11.17 5.10
CA VAL A 358 6.66 11.65 3.75
C VAL A 358 5.85 12.94 3.85
N MET A 359 6.39 14.04 3.35
CA MET A 359 5.73 15.35 3.34
C MET A 359 4.82 15.47 2.13
N LEU A 360 3.51 15.58 2.39
CA LEU A 360 2.50 15.76 1.35
C LEU A 360 1.93 17.17 1.44
N SER A 361 1.97 17.88 0.31
CA SER A 361 1.38 19.20 0.17
C SER A 361 -0.14 19.16 0.09
N HIS A 362 -0.78 20.30 0.31
CA HIS A 362 -2.21 20.42 0.03
C HIS A 362 -2.57 20.06 -1.42
N ASP A 363 -1.73 20.43 -2.39
CA ASP A 363 -1.92 20.11 -3.80
C ASP A 363 -1.79 18.61 -4.07
N ASN A 364 -0.78 17.97 -3.47
CA ASN A 364 -0.62 16.51 -3.56
C ASN A 364 -1.93 15.79 -3.19
N ILE A 365 -2.56 16.21 -2.09
CA ILE A 365 -3.82 15.62 -1.61
C ILE A 365 -5.00 15.96 -2.53
N THR A 366 -5.24 17.25 -2.77
CA THR A 366 -6.44 17.72 -3.47
C THR A 366 -6.44 17.35 -4.95
N TRP A 367 -5.28 17.43 -5.61
CA TRP A 367 -5.13 17.03 -7.01
C TRP A 367 -5.28 15.51 -7.17
N THR A 368 -4.63 14.71 -6.32
CA THR A 368 -4.75 13.25 -6.42
C THR A 368 -6.18 12.77 -6.19
N ALA A 369 -6.92 13.41 -5.28
CA ALA A 369 -8.34 13.13 -5.08
C ALA A 369 -9.18 13.43 -6.33
N LEU A 370 -8.99 14.60 -6.96
CA LEU A 370 -9.64 14.99 -8.21
C LEU A 370 -9.30 14.01 -9.35
N SER A 371 -8.01 13.76 -9.57
CA SER A 371 -7.54 12.94 -10.68
C SER A 371 -7.99 11.49 -10.53
N THR A 372 -7.93 10.95 -9.31
CA THR A 372 -8.43 9.61 -9.01
C THR A 372 -9.94 9.52 -9.24
N SER A 373 -10.72 10.47 -8.70
CA SER A 373 -12.19 10.42 -8.82
C SER A 373 -12.66 10.49 -10.28
N GLN A 374 -12.01 11.32 -11.10
CA GLN A 374 -12.30 11.39 -12.54
C GLN A 374 -11.83 10.14 -13.28
N HIS A 375 -10.61 9.67 -13.00
CA HIS A 375 -10.04 8.51 -13.69
C HIS A 375 -10.92 7.27 -13.53
N VAL A 376 -11.42 7.01 -12.31
CA VAL A 376 -12.30 5.88 -12.01
C VAL A 376 -13.80 6.17 -12.19
N ARG A 377 -14.14 7.36 -12.69
CA ARG A 377 -15.52 7.79 -13.01
C ARG A 377 -16.47 7.65 -11.82
N LEU A 378 -16.08 8.21 -10.67
CA LEU A 378 -16.98 8.34 -9.53
C LEU A 378 -18.09 9.33 -9.85
N THR A 379 -19.27 9.08 -9.29
CA THR A 379 -20.39 10.02 -9.39
C THR A 379 -20.37 11.02 -8.25
N GLU A 380 -20.74 12.25 -8.56
CA GLU A 380 -20.98 13.26 -7.53
C GLU A 380 -22.25 12.94 -6.74
N ALA A 381 -22.31 13.36 -5.48
CA ALA A 381 -23.43 13.08 -4.59
C ALA A 381 -24.79 13.56 -5.11
N THR A 382 -24.81 14.67 -5.84
CA THR A 382 -25.99 15.24 -6.49
C THR A 382 -26.59 14.34 -7.56
N GLN A 383 -25.79 13.44 -8.15
CA GLN A 383 -26.25 12.44 -9.12
C GLN A 383 -26.53 11.10 -8.44
N ALA A 384 -25.51 10.57 -7.77
CA ALA A 384 -25.58 9.33 -7.01
C ALA A 384 -24.45 9.31 -5.99
N GLN A 385 -24.81 9.38 -4.72
CA GLN A 385 -23.83 9.39 -3.64
C GLN A 385 -23.09 8.06 -3.55
N GLU A 386 -21.77 8.12 -3.71
CA GLU A 386 -20.86 7.02 -3.46
C GLU A 386 -20.79 6.72 -1.96
N ALA A 387 -20.66 5.44 -1.60
CA ALA A 387 -20.52 5.00 -0.21
C ALA A 387 -19.36 4.01 -0.07
N VAL A 388 -18.50 4.25 0.91
CA VAL A 388 -17.32 3.41 1.22
C VAL A 388 -17.32 2.97 2.67
N VAL A 389 -16.57 1.91 2.97
CA VAL A 389 -16.35 1.43 4.35
C VAL A 389 -14.90 1.68 4.74
N SER A 390 -14.70 2.46 5.80
CA SER A 390 -13.38 2.78 6.36
C SER A 390 -12.99 1.74 7.40
N TYR A 391 -11.91 1.01 7.12
CA TYR A 391 -11.37 -0.05 8.00
C TYR A 391 -9.85 -0.25 7.86
N LEU A 392 -9.24 0.25 6.78
CA LEU A 392 -7.80 0.26 6.60
C LEU A 392 -7.18 1.36 7.46
N PRO A 393 -5.98 1.16 8.05
CA PRO A 393 -5.40 2.14 8.96
C PRO A 393 -5.22 3.52 8.31
N LEU A 394 -5.84 4.55 8.89
CA LEU A 394 -5.75 5.93 8.39
C LEU A 394 -4.36 6.58 8.55
N SER A 395 -3.43 5.92 9.25
CA SER A 395 -2.00 6.26 9.22
C SER A 395 -1.36 6.00 7.85
N HIS A 396 -2.06 5.33 6.93
CA HIS A 396 -1.58 5.01 5.58
C HIS A 396 -2.31 5.85 4.52
N ILE A 397 -1.58 6.43 3.56
CA ILE A 397 -2.18 7.35 2.56
C ILE A 397 -3.29 6.70 1.72
N ALA A 398 -3.19 5.40 1.43
CA ALA A 398 -4.23 4.72 0.64
C ALA A 398 -5.60 4.76 1.34
N ALA A 399 -5.63 4.62 2.66
CA ALA A 399 -6.87 4.72 3.44
C ALA A 399 -7.36 6.17 3.46
N GLN A 400 -6.48 7.15 3.73
CA GLN A 400 -6.88 8.56 3.71
C GLN A 400 -7.41 9.01 2.34
N MET A 401 -6.76 8.60 1.26
CA MET A 401 -7.15 8.96 -0.11
C MET A 401 -8.55 8.44 -0.44
N VAL A 402 -8.86 7.18 -0.11
CA VAL A 402 -10.17 6.60 -0.37
C VAL A 402 -11.23 7.12 0.61
N ASP A 403 -10.90 7.17 1.89
CA ASP A 403 -11.90 7.35 2.96
C ASP A 403 -12.17 8.83 3.26
N ILE A 404 -11.20 9.73 3.05
CA ILE A 404 -11.28 11.17 3.36
C ILE A 404 -11.31 12.00 2.07
N TRP A 405 -10.29 11.87 1.23
CA TRP A 405 -10.01 12.90 0.21
C TRP A 405 -10.85 12.73 -1.05
N VAL A 406 -10.92 11.52 -1.60
CA VAL A 406 -11.75 11.21 -2.77
C VAL A 406 -13.23 11.34 -2.43
N THR A 407 -13.66 10.85 -1.26
CA THR A 407 -15.04 10.99 -0.79
C THR A 407 -15.42 12.45 -0.64
N MET A 408 -14.58 13.28 0.00
CA MET A 408 -14.81 14.72 0.09
C MET A 408 -14.95 15.37 -1.29
N LYS A 409 -14.09 15.00 -2.24
CA LYS A 409 -14.10 15.59 -3.59
C LYS A 409 -15.42 15.37 -4.34
N VAL A 410 -16.06 14.22 -4.15
CA VAL A 410 -17.30 13.84 -4.85
C VAL A 410 -18.56 13.90 -3.97
N GLY A 411 -18.43 14.26 -2.69
CA GLY A 411 -19.54 14.25 -1.73
C GLY A 411 -19.94 12.84 -1.27
N GLY A 412 -19.03 11.86 -1.33
CA GLY A 412 -19.28 10.48 -0.90
C GLY A 412 -19.51 10.36 0.62
N ALA A 413 -20.08 9.23 1.04
CA ALA A 413 -20.31 8.90 2.45
C ALA A 413 -19.34 7.80 2.92
N THR A 414 -18.63 8.07 4.02
CA THR A 414 -17.71 7.13 4.64
C THR A 414 -18.33 6.50 5.89
N TYR A 415 -18.41 5.18 5.91
CA TYR A 415 -18.93 4.42 7.05
C TYR A 415 -17.82 3.68 7.79
N PHE A 416 -17.71 3.89 9.10
CA PHE A 416 -16.67 3.26 9.91
C PHE A 416 -17.00 1.81 10.24
N ALA A 417 -16.09 0.89 9.94
CA ALA A 417 -16.19 -0.49 10.39
C ALA A 417 -15.90 -0.61 11.88
N GLN A 418 -16.38 -1.68 12.50
CA GLN A 418 -16.07 -1.96 13.89
C GLN A 418 -14.57 -2.30 14.07
N PRO A 419 -13.96 -2.04 15.25
CA PRO A 419 -12.53 -2.30 15.47
C PRO A 419 -12.09 -3.75 15.22
N ASP A 420 -13.01 -4.71 15.24
CA ASP A 420 -12.80 -6.12 14.95
C ASP A 420 -12.99 -6.48 13.46
N ALA A 421 -13.07 -5.50 12.56
CA ALA A 421 -13.29 -5.72 11.12
C ALA A 421 -12.31 -6.73 10.52
N LEU A 422 -11.00 -6.53 10.75
CA LEU A 422 -9.94 -7.42 10.28
C LEU A 422 -9.88 -8.76 11.02
N LYS A 423 -10.60 -8.89 12.13
CA LYS A 423 -10.77 -10.11 12.94
C LYS A 423 -11.99 -10.93 12.50
N GLY A 424 -12.73 -10.47 11.49
CA GLY A 424 -13.78 -11.23 10.82
C GLY A 424 -15.13 -10.54 10.73
N SER A 425 -15.33 -9.39 11.38
CA SER A 425 -16.61 -8.68 11.37
C SER A 425 -16.83 -7.80 10.13
N LEU A 426 -15.82 -7.58 9.28
CA LEU A 426 -15.89 -6.67 8.12
C LEU A 426 -17.09 -6.95 7.21
N VAL A 427 -17.38 -8.22 6.91
CA VAL A 427 -18.52 -8.59 6.04
C VAL A 427 -19.87 -8.18 6.64
N ASN A 428 -19.99 -8.11 7.97
CA ASN A 428 -21.21 -7.63 8.60
C ASN A 428 -21.42 -6.15 8.32
N THR A 429 -20.38 -5.33 8.48
CA THR A 429 -20.41 -3.91 8.10
C THR A 429 -20.70 -3.74 6.61
N LEU A 430 -20.08 -4.54 5.73
CA LEU A 430 -20.35 -4.48 4.28
C LEU A 430 -21.82 -4.78 3.95
N LYS A 431 -22.45 -5.74 4.64
CA LYS A 431 -23.87 -6.08 4.45
C LYS A 431 -24.81 -4.97 4.92
N GLU A 432 -24.43 -4.25 5.99
CA GLU A 432 -25.20 -3.13 6.52
C GLU A 432 -25.08 -1.90 5.61
N VAL A 433 -23.85 -1.52 5.25
CA VAL A 433 -23.56 -0.31 4.47
C VAL A 433 -23.90 -0.49 2.98
N ARG A 434 -23.66 -1.69 2.43
CA ARG A 434 -23.77 -2.01 1.00
C ARG A 434 -23.04 -0.97 0.13
N PRO A 435 -21.69 -0.89 0.25
CA PRO A 435 -20.90 0.16 -0.40
C PRO A 435 -21.00 0.10 -1.93
N THR A 436 -20.73 1.23 -2.58
CA THR A 436 -20.68 1.37 -4.05
C THR A 436 -19.28 1.15 -4.62
N ALA A 437 -18.26 1.40 -3.80
CA ALA A 437 -16.86 1.07 -4.06
C ALA A 437 -16.22 0.43 -2.83
N PHE A 438 -15.30 -0.51 -3.02
CA PHE A 438 -14.63 -1.20 -1.93
C PHE A 438 -13.16 -1.42 -2.26
N MET A 439 -12.28 -0.92 -1.39
CA MET A 439 -10.84 -1.13 -1.47
C MET A 439 -10.43 -2.23 -0.47
N GLY A 440 -9.84 -3.30 -0.99
CA GLY A 440 -9.30 -4.41 -0.22
C GLY A 440 -7.81 -4.59 -0.45
N VAL A 441 -7.01 -4.79 0.60
CA VAL A 441 -5.65 -5.33 0.39
C VAL A 441 -5.73 -6.82 0.01
N PRO A 442 -4.72 -7.41 -0.65
CA PRO A 442 -4.78 -8.80 -1.13
C PRO A 442 -5.26 -9.79 -0.06
N ARG A 443 -4.74 -9.65 1.17
CA ARG A 443 -5.10 -10.52 2.30
C ARG A 443 -6.59 -10.48 2.66
N VAL A 444 -7.27 -9.36 2.45
CA VAL A 444 -8.72 -9.25 2.69
C VAL A 444 -9.48 -10.06 1.64
N TRP A 445 -9.10 -9.96 0.38
CA TRP A 445 -9.68 -10.73 -0.72
C TRP A 445 -9.43 -12.23 -0.56
N GLU A 446 -8.21 -12.63 -0.20
CA GLU A 446 -7.84 -14.02 0.09
C GLU A 446 -8.69 -14.59 1.24
N LYS A 447 -8.81 -13.88 2.36
CA LYS A 447 -9.65 -14.32 3.49
C LYS A 447 -11.12 -14.46 3.09
N MET A 448 -11.65 -13.53 2.27
CA MET A 448 -13.00 -13.65 1.73
C MET A 448 -13.13 -14.89 0.83
N GLN A 449 -12.17 -15.12 -0.07
CA GLN A 449 -12.11 -16.29 -0.94
C GLN A 449 -12.08 -17.61 -0.13
N GLU A 450 -11.22 -17.70 0.88
CA GLU A 450 -11.11 -18.86 1.78
C GLU A 450 -12.44 -19.14 2.48
N LYS A 451 -13.05 -18.11 3.08
CA LYS A 451 -14.35 -18.24 3.74
C LYS A 451 -15.46 -18.69 2.77
N MET A 452 -15.46 -18.16 1.55
CA MET A 452 -16.42 -18.55 0.51
C MET A 452 -16.22 -19.98 0.04
N LYS A 453 -14.97 -20.42 -0.16
CA LYS A 453 -14.63 -21.82 -0.49
C LYS A 453 -15.12 -22.76 0.63
N SER A 454 -14.90 -22.40 1.89
CA SER A 454 -15.35 -23.13 3.08
C SER A 454 -16.88 -23.27 3.16
N VAL A 455 -17.62 -22.19 2.95
CA VAL A 455 -19.10 -22.20 2.91
C VAL A 455 -19.62 -23.03 1.72
N GLY A 456 -18.97 -22.92 0.56
CA GLY A 456 -19.33 -23.69 -0.64
C GLY A 456 -19.16 -25.20 -0.46
N GLN A 457 -18.14 -25.65 0.29
CA GLN A 457 -17.92 -27.07 0.57
C GLN A 457 -19.02 -27.70 1.42
N LYS A 458 -19.65 -26.91 2.31
CA LYS A 458 -20.78 -27.34 3.16
C LYS A 458 -22.12 -27.36 2.42
N SER A 459 -22.17 -26.92 1.16
CA SER A 459 -23.39 -26.88 0.36
C SER A 459 -23.74 -28.23 -0.26
N SER A 460 -25.03 -28.45 -0.56
CA SER A 460 -25.50 -29.69 -1.22
C SER A 460 -24.79 -29.93 -2.56
N THR A 461 -24.70 -31.19 -2.99
CA THR A 461 -24.02 -31.57 -4.25
C THR A 461 -24.61 -30.87 -5.47
N VAL A 462 -25.93 -30.64 -5.49
CA VAL A 462 -26.61 -29.88 -6.55
C VAL A 462 -26.12 -28.43 -6.56
N ARG A 463 -26.16 -27.74 -5.40
CA ARG A 463 -25.69 -26.35 -5.26
C ARG A 463 -24.22 -26.22 -5.68
N ARG A 464 -23.36 -27.19 -5.32
CA ARG A 464 -21.93 -27.22 -5.72
C ARG A 464 -21.75 -27.33 -7.24
N LYS A 465 -22.51 -28.21 -7.92
CA LYS A 465 -22.48 -28.33 -9.38
C LYS A 465 -22.93 -27.04 -10.08
N VAL A 466 -24.02 -26.43 -9.61
CA VAL A 466 -24.51 -25.15 -10.17
C VAL A 466 -23.51 -24.02 -9.94
N ALA A 467 -22.89 -23.96 -8.76
CA ALA A 467 -21.84 -22.97 -8.49
C ALA A 467 -20.60 -23.17 -9.37
N ALA A 468 -20.14 -24.41 -9.57
CA ALA A 468 -19.01 -24.71 -10.44
C ALA A 468 -19.29 -24.31 -11.90
N TRP A 469 -20.47 -24.67 -12.42
CA TRP A 469 -20.92 -24.25 -13.75
C TRP A 469 -20.98 -22.71 -13.87
N ALA A 470 -21.58 -22.03 -12.89
CA ALA A 470 -21.68 -20.58 -12.91
C ALA A 470 -20.31 -19.91 -12.92
N LYS A 471 -19.35 -20.43 -12.13
CA LYS A 471 -17.97 -19.92 -12.11
C LYS A 471 -17.27 -20.08 -13.46
N ASP A 472 -17.41 -21.23 -14.12
CA ASP A 472 -16.82 -21.46 -15.44
C ASP A 472 -17.38 -20.47 -16.48
N VAL A 473 -18.71 -20.34 -16.55
CA VAL A 473 -19.39 -19.37 -17.42
C VAL A 473 -18.95 -17.93 -17.11
N GLY A 474 -18.85 -17.58 -15.83
CA GLY A 474 -18.43 -16.26 -15.37
C GLY A 474 -16.99 -15.94 -15.79
N LEU A 475 -16.06 -16.87 -15.58
CA LEU A 475 -14.66 -16.68 -15.89
C LEU A 475 -14.45 -16.51 -17.40
N GLN A 476 -14.97 -17.42 -18.22
CA GLN A 476 -14.83 -17.35 -19.68
C GLN A 476 -15.43 -16.05 -20.25
N THR A 477 -16.62 -15.67 -19.77
CA THR A 477 -17.28 -14.43 -20.21
C THR A 477 -16.46 -13.20 -19.86
N ASN A 478 -15.93 -13.13 -18.63
CA ASN A 478 -15.19 -11.96 -18.18
C ASN A 478 -13.78 -11.88 -18.78
N LEU A 479 -13.10 -13.00 -19.01
CA LEU A 479 -11.83 -13.04 -19.77
C LEU A 479 -12.04 -12.57 -21.23
N THR A 480 -13.14 -12.98 -21.86
CA THR A 480 -13.48 -12.53 -23.22
C THR A 480 -13.70 -11.01 -23.25
N LYS A 481 -14.47 -10.46 -22.28
CA LYS A 481 -14.68 -9.01 -22.16
C LYS A 481 -13.38 -8.24 -21.94
N MET A 482 -12.47 -8.80 -21.13
CA MET A 482 -11.17 -8.20 -20.84
C MET A 482 -10.29 -8.08 -22.11
N ASN A 483 -10.29 -9.12 -22.95
CA ASN A 483 -9.43 -9.17 -24.14
C ASN A 483 -9.98 -8.39 -25.35
N GLN A 484 -11.26 -8.00 -25.35
CA GLN A 484 -11.94 -7.49 -26.54
C GLN A 484 -11.94 -5.97 -26.74
N ASN A 485 -11.21 -5.15 -25.96
CA ASN A 485 -11.05 -3.69 -26.17
C ASN A 485 -12.30 -3.02 -26.80
N GLU A 486 -13.44 -3.08 -26.10
CA GLU A 486 -14.73 -2.48 -26.51
C GLU A 486 -15.49 -3.14 -27.68
N ALA A 487 -14.98 -4.19 -28.33
CA ALA A 487 -15.78 -5.03 -29.22
C ALA A 487 -16.81 -5.79 -28.35
N ALA A 488 -18.04 -5.28 -28.30
CA ALA A 488 -19.12 -5.81 -27.50
C ALA A 488 -19.56 -7.21 -27.99
N GLY A 489 -18.79 -8.24 -27.65
CA GLY A 489 -19.22 -9.62 -27.77
C GLY A 489 -20.54 -9.80 -27.01
N ARG A 490 -21.55 -10.40 -27.66
CA ARG A 490 -22.83 -10.68 -27.01
C ARG A 490 -22.58 -11.52 -25.75
N THR A 491 -22.98 -10.99 -24.60
CA THR A 491 -22.91 -11.73 -23.34
C THR A 491 -23.81 -12.97 -23.46
N PRO A 492 -23.30 -14.20 -23.21
CA PRO A 492 -24.07 -15.40 -23.45
C PRO A 492 -25.29 -15.49 -22.53
N LEU A 493 -26.36 -16.16 -22.98
CA LEU A 493 -27.58 -16.33 -22.17
C LEU A 493 -27.28 -17.10 -20.87
N SER A 494 -26.36 -18.06 -20.92
CA SER A 494 -25.85 -18.81 -19.76
C SER A 494 -25.31 -17.86 -18.67
N TYR A 495 -24.61 -16.79 -19.04
CA TYR A 495 -24.11 -15.81 -18.09
C TYR A 495 -25.25 -15.01 -17.44
N HIS A 496 -26.30 -14.66 -18.16
CA HIS A 496 -27.47 -14.00 -17.58
C HIS A 496 -28.17 -14.88 -16.53
N ILE A 497 -28.25 -16.18 -16.81
CA ILE A 497 -28.78 -17.18 -15.87
C ILE A 497 -27.86 -17.29 -14.65
N ALA A 498 -26.55 -17.46 -14.84
CA ALA A 498 -25.55 -17.52 -13.76
C ALA A 498 -25.58 -16.26 -12.88
N LYS A 499 -25.74 -15.08 -13.50
CA LYS A 499 -25.86 -13.80 -12.80
C LYS A 499 -27.06 -13.75 -11.86
N LYS A 500 -28.22 -14.24 -12.31
CA LYS A 500 -29.44 -14.23 -11.51
C LYS A 500 -29.44 -15.30 -10.41
N LEU A 501 -28.97 -16.51 -10.71
CA LEU A 501 -28.99 -17.64 -9.79
C LEU A 501 -27.87 -17.60 -8.74
N VAL A 502 -26.66 -17.20 -9.14
CA VAL A 502 -25.45 -17.30 -8.31
C VAL A 502 -24.86 -15.94 -8.01
N PHE A 503 -24.41 -15.17 -9.01
CA PHE A 503 -23.58 -13.98 -8.77
C PHE A 503 -24.29 -12.91 -7.92
N LYS A 504 -25.59 -12.65 -8.18
CA LYS A 504 -26.38 -11.70 -7.38
C LYS A 504 -26.52 -12.14 -5.93
N LYS A 505 -26.67 -13.44 -5.67
CA LYS A 505 -26.75 -13.99 -4.30
C LYS A 505 -25.39 -13.87 -3.59
N VAL A 506 -24.30 -14.19 -4.28
CA VAL A 506 -22.93 -14.06 -3.75
C VAL A 506 -22.61 -12.61 -3.40
N ARG A 507 -22.81 -11.67 -4.34
CA ARG A 507 -22.60 -10.24 -4.11
C ARG A 507 -23.42 -9.74 -2.93
N LYS A 508 -24.70 -10.12 -2.81
CA LYS A 508 -25.55 -9.76 -1.66
C LYS A 508 -25.03 -10.35 -0.36
N ALA A 509 -24.57 -11.60 -0.37
CA ALA A 509 -24.01 -12.27 0.81
C ALA A 509 -22.69 -11.63 1.29
N LEU A 510 -21.96 -10.94 0.41
CA LEU A 510 -20.77 -10.17 0.77
C LEU A 510 -21.08 -8.70 1.11
N GLY A 511 -22.31 -8.22 0.88
CA GLY A 511 -22.65 -6.79 0.94
C GLY A 511 -22.16 -5.97 -0.27
N LEU A 512 -21.69 -6.63 -1.33
CA LEU A 512 -21.12 -6.00 -2.54
C LEU A 512 -22.12 -5.94 -3.70
N ASP A 513 -23.42 -5.99 -3.42
CA ASP A 513 -24.47 -6.01 -4.44
C ASP A 513 -24.74 -4.63 -5.08
N ARG A 514 -24.32 -3.55 -4.42
CA ARG A 514 -24.21 -2.20 -4.99
C ARG A 514 -22.79 -1.85 -5.47
N CYS A 515 -21.80 -2.67 -5.13
CA CYS A 515 -20.40 -2.38 -5.39
C CYS A 515 -20.04 -2.74 -6.84
N ASN A 516 -19.78 -1.74 -7.68
CA ASN A 516 -19.32 -1.96 -9.06
C ASN A 516 -17.81 -1.73 -9.24
N LYS A 517 -17.14 -1.28 -8.17
CA LYS A 517 -15.73 -0.88 -8.13
C LYS A 517 -15.03 -1.58 -6.96
N CYS A 518 -14.53 -2.79 -7.21
CA CYS A 518 -13.75 -3.55 -6.23
C CYS A 518 -12.27 -3.36 -6.55
N TYR A 519 -11.52 -2.71 -5.67
CA TYR A 519 -10.10 -2.40 -5.86
C TYR A 519 -9.20 -3.25 -4.97
N THR A 520 -7.98 -3.47 -5.45
CA THR A 520 -6.89 -4.05 -4.67
C THR A 520 -5.57 -3.35 -4.94
N GLY A 521 -4.68 -3.34 -3.97
CA GLY A 521 -3.39 -2.67 -4.07
C GLY A 521 -2.60 -2.75 -2.77
N ALA A 522 -1.60 -1.89 -2.65
CA ALA A 522 -0.58 -1.89 -1.61
C ALA A 522 0.37 -3.10 -1.64
N ALA A 523 -0.08 -4.30 -2.01
CA ALA A 523 0.77 -5.48 -2.21
C ALA A 523 0.32 -6.28 -3.45
N PRO A 524 1.21 -7.13 -4.01
CA PRO A 524 0.84 -8.06 -5.08
C PRO A 524 -0.28 -9.00 -4.64
N ILE A 525 -1.20 -9.30 -5.57
CA ILE A 525 -2.29 -10.26 -5.39
C ILE A 525 -2.09 -11.45 -6.32
N THR A 526 -2.43 -12.65 -5.84
CA THR A 526 -2.25 -13.87 -6.64
C THR A 526 -3.24 -13.93 -7.81
N LYS A 527 -2.81 -14.53 -8.91
CA LYS A 527 -3.66 -14.78 -10.08
C LYS A 527 -4.88 -15.65 -9.74
N ASP A 528 -4.74 -16.68 -8.89
CA ASP A 528 -5.88 -17.50 -8.43
C ASP A 528 -6.96 -16.66 -7.74
N THR A 529 -6.57 -15.72 -6.88
CA THR A 529 -7.53 -14.84 -6.21
C THR A 529 -8.25 -13.95 -7.23
N LEU A 530 -7.52 -13.34 -8.17
CA LEU A 530 -8.13 -12.51 -9.22
C LEU A 530 -9.12 -13.33 -10.08
N GLU A 531 -8.72 -14.49 -10.57
CA GLU A 531 -9.57 -15.37 -11.38
C GLU A 531 -10.77 -15.89 -10.60
N PHE A 532 -10.60 -16.19 -9.31
CA PHE A 532 -11.68 -16.62 -8.44
C PHE A 532 -12.79 -15.57 -8.36
N PHE A 533 -12.46 -14.31 -8.08
CA PHE A 533 -13.47 -13.25 -7.99
C PHE A 533 -14.01 -12.87 -9.37
N LEU A 534 -13.17 -12.88 -10.41
CA LEU A 534 -13.59 -12.69 -11.80
C LEU A 534 -14.63 -13.74 -12.24
N SER A 535 -14.45 -15.00 -11.81
CA SER A 535 -15.40 -16.09 -12.08
C SER A 535 -16.77 -15.89 -11.43
N LEU A 536 -16.85 -15.05 -10.39
CA LEU A 536 -18.07 -14.71 -9.66
C LEU A 536 -18.68 -13.38 -10.09
N ASP A 537 -18.21 -12.83 -11.21
CA ASP A 537 -18.61 -11.51 -11.71
C ASP A 537 -18.28 -10.38 -10.73
N ILE A 538 -17.16 -10.51 -10.02
CA ILE A 538 -16.59 -9.50 -9.12
C ILE A 538 -15.15 -9.22 -9.60
N PRO A 539 -14.96 -8.48 -10.70
CA PRO A 539 -13.62 -8.11 -11.13
C PRO A 539 -12.92 -7.29 -10.03
N LEU A 540 -11.70 -7.69 -9.68
CA LEU A 540 -10.82 -6.94 -8.78
C LEU A 540 -9.88 -6.09 -9.63
N TYR A 541 -9.96 -4.78 -9.45
CA TYR A 541 -9.14 -3.82 -10.18
C TYR A 541 -7.90 -3.47 -9.37
N GLU A 542 -6.73 -3.84 -9.89
CA GLU A 542 -5.47 -3.52 -9.24
C GLU A 542 -5.09 -2.05 -9.44
N LEU A 543 -4.45 -1.46 -8.44
CA LEU A 543 -3.84 -0.14 -8.50
C LEU A 543 -2.43 -0.17 -7.92
N TYR A 544 -1.57 0.70 -8.43
CA TYR A 544 -0.18 0.82 -7.98
C TYR A 544 0.17 2.27 -7.65
N GLY A 545 1.01 2.42 -6.63
CA GLY A 545 1.44 3.69 -6.07
C GLY A 545 2.02 3.50 -4.67
N MET A 546 2.58 4.56 -4.12
CA MET A 546 3.31 4.57 -2.84
C MET A 546 2.98 5.82 -2.02
N SER A 547 3.53 5.94 -0.82
CA SER A 547 3.27 7.13 0.02
C SER A 547 3.89 8.38 -0.59
N GLU A 548 5.07 8.23 -1.16
CA GLU A 548 5.86 9.23 -1.87
C GLU A 548 5.17 9.70 -3.17
N SER A 549 4.15 8.98 -3.65
CA SER A 549 3.29 9.37 -4.78
C SER A 549 1.87 9.71 -4.34
N THR A 550 1.64 10.01 -3.06
CA THR A 550 0.33 10.40 -2.51
C THR A 550 -0.77 9.36 -2.76
N GLY A 551 -0.41 8.08 -2.82
CA GLY A 551 -1.32 7.00 -3.18
C GLY A 551 -1.22 6.64 -4.67
N PRO A 552 -2.34 6.49 -5.40
CA PRO A 552 -2.34 5.81 -6.68
C PRO A 552 -1.66 6.61 -7.80
N HIS A 553 -0.88 5.91 -8.62
CA HIS A 553 -0.25 6.40 -9.85
C HIS A 553 -0.87 5.75 -11.09
N THR A 554 -1.13 4.44 -11.04
CA THR A 554 -1.87 3.69 -12.06
C THR A 554 -3.06 2.97 -11.45
N ILE A 555 -4.15 2.85 -12.20
CA ILE A 555 -5.38 2.19 -11.74
C ILE A 555 -6.02 1.38 -12.87
N SER A 556 -6.41 0.14 -12.58
CA SER A 556 -7.28 -0.66 -13.44
C SER A 556 -8.74 -0.17 -13.34
N ARG A 557 -9.46 -0.20 -14.46
CA ARG A 557 -10.84 0.30 -14.53
C ARG A 557 -11.79 -0.72 -15.16
N PRO A 558 -13.10 -0.64 -14.92
CA PRO A 558 -14.08 -1.56 -15.50
C PRO A 558 -14.00 -1.76 -17.01
N ASN A 559 -13.58 -0.74 -17.75
CA ASN A 559 -13.40 -0.78 -19.20
C ASN A 559 -11.92 -0.83 -19.65
N ALA A 560 -10.98 -0.93 -18.72
CA ALA A 560 -9.55 -0.98 -19.00
C ALA A 560 -8.83 -1.67 -17.84
N PHE A 561 -8.88 -3.00 -17.81
CA PHE A 561 -8.15 -3.83 -16.86
C PHE A 561 -7.57 -5.06 -17.55
N LYS A 562 -6.51 -5.61 -16.98
CA LYS A 562 -5.87 -6.86 -17.39
C LYS A 562 -5.43 -7.59 -16.13
N LEU A 563 -5.62 -8.91 -16.08
CA LEU A 563 -5.17 -9.69 -14.93
C LEU A 563 -3.67 -9.47 -14.70
N THR A 564 -3.28 -9.31 -13.43
CA THR A 564 -1.91 -9.07 -12.95
C THR A 564 -1.31 -7.73 -13.40
N SER A 565 -2.07 -6.87 -14.06
CA SER A 565 -1.65 -5.50 -14.38
C SER A 565 -2.15 -4.54 -13.32
N CYS A 566 -1.32 -3.57 -12.96
CA CYS A 566 -1.68 -2.46 -12.10
C CYS A 566 -2.47 -1.34 -12.82
N GLY A 567 -2.99 -1.63 -14.02
CA GLY A 567 -3.80 -0.72 -14.80
C GLY A 567 -2.98 0.27 -15.62
N LYS A 568 -3.62 1.39 -15.97
CA LYS A 568 -3.00 2.46 -16.76
C LYS A 568 -2.75 3.69 -15.90
N GLU A 569 -1.84 4.53 -16.37
CA GLU A 569 -1.51 5.82 -15.74
C GLU A 569 -2.75 6.69 -15.56
N ILE A 570 -2.86 7.34 -14.39
CA ILE A 570 -3.85 8.38 -14.14
C ILE A 570 -3.50 9.61 -15.00
N PRO A 571 -4.46 10.23 -15.71
CA PRO A 571 -4.16 11.39 -16.54
C PRO A 571 -3.52 12.53 -15.73
N GLY A 572 -2.44 13.07 -16.28
CA GLY A 572 -1.59 14.07 -15.62
C GLY A 572 -0.39 13.48 -14.86
N CYS A 573 -0.39 12.17 -14.61
CA CYS A 573 0.82 11.43 -14.25
C CYS A 573 1.61 11.04 -15.50
N LYS A 574 2.90 10.75 -15.34
CA LYS A 574 3.75 10.11 -16.35
C LYS A 574 4.64 9.05 -15.70
N THR A 575 4.90 7.97 -16.43
CA THR A 575 5.88 6.94 -16.06
C THR A 575 7.11 7.00 -16.97
N LYS A 576 8.28 6.82 -16.38
CA LYS A 576 9.54 6.54 -17.07
C LYS A 576 10.03 5.17 -16.60
N LEU A 577 10.40 4.28 -17.52
CA LEU A 577 11.13 3.06 -17.19
C LEU A 577 12.63 3.39 -17.29
N HIS A 578 13.31 3.45 -16.16
CA HIS A 578 14.72 3.78 -16.08
C HIS A 578 15.57 2.50 -16.25
N ASN A 579 16.59 2.58 -17.11
CA ASN A 579 17.48 1.47 -17.48
C ASN A 579 16.75 0.16 -17.82
N PRO A 580 15.83 0.15 -18.81
CA PRO A 580 15.12 -1.06 -19.19
C PRO A 580 16.08 -2.12 -19.75
N ASP A 581 15.87 -3.38 -19.38
CA ASP A 581 16.55 -4.53 -19.96
C ASP A 581 16.01 -4.90 -21.36
N GLU A 582 16.55 -5.95 -21.97
CA GLU A 582 16.14 -6.43 -23.30
C GLU A 582 14.66 -6.87 -23.35
N GLU A 583 14.07 -7.23 -22.21
CA GLU A 583 12.65 -7.60 -22.08
C GLU A 583 11.74 -6.39 -21.75
N GLY A 584 12.32 -5.18 -21.68
CA GLY A 584 11.64 -3.93 -21.38
C GLY A 584 11.36 -3.71 -19.89
N ASN A 585 11.92 -4.52 -18.98
CA ASN A 585 11.81 -4.28 -17.54
C ASN A 585 12.81 -3.21 -17.11
N GLY A 586 12.33 -2.11 -16.56
CA GLY A 586 13.16 -1.08 -15.97
C GLY A 586 12.61 -0.65 -14.61
N GLU A 587 13.36 0.19 -13.90
CA GLU A 587 12.85 0.82 -12.69
C GLU A 587 11.72 1.78 -13.05
N ILE A 588 10.59 1.63 -12.38
CA ILE A 588 9.43 2.50 -12.58
C ILE A 588 9.70 3.82 -11.86
N CYS A 589 9.71 4.90 -12.62
CA CYS A 589 9.88 6.26 -12.10
C CYS A 589 8.61 7.08 -12.34
N PHE A 590 8.20 7.86 -11.34
CA PHE A 590 6.97 8.65 -11.39
C PHE A 590 7.23 10.13 -11.61
N TRP A 591 6.34 10.75 -12.38
CA TRP A 591 6.23 12.20 -12.51
C TRP A 591 4.77 12.64 -12.42
N GLY A 592 4.52 13.75 -11.73
CA GLY A 592 3.21 14.37 -11.63
C GLY A 592 3.01 15.13 -10.31
N ARG A 593 1.89 15.84 -10.19
CA ARG A 593 1.53 16.65 -9.00
C ARG A 593 1.27 15.82 -7.75
N HIS A 594 1.15 14.50 -7.87
CA HIS A 594 1.03 13.56 -6.76
C HIS A 594 2.38 13.17 -6.13
N VAL A 595 3.52 13.49 -6.75
CA VAL A 595 4.85 13.25 -6.18
C VAL A 595 5.07 14.16 -4.97
N PHE A 596 5.46 13.55 -3.84
CA PHE A 596 5.68 14.20 -2.55
C PHE A 596 6.64 15.40 -2.59
N MET A 597 6.64 16.19 -1.51
CA MET A 597 7.60 17.27 -1.34
C MET A 597 8.99 16.75 -0.98
N GLY A 598 9.10 15.59 -0.35
CA GLY A 598 10.34 15.01 0.16
C GLY A 598 10.13 14.36 1.53
N TYR A 599 11.21 13.91 2.16
CA TYR A 599 11.18 13.36 3.52
C TYR A 599 11.53 14.43 4.56
N LEU A 600 10.71 14.54 5.61
CA LEU A 600 10.87 15.53 6.67
C LEU A 600 12.21 15.36 7.41
N ASN A 601 13.00 16.42 7.46
CA ASN A 601 14.32 16.47 8.08
C ASN A 601 15.32 15.42 7.52
N MET A 602 15.14 14.94 6.28
CA MET A 602 15.99 13.92 5.67
C MET A 602 16.37 14.29 4.22
N PRO A 603 17.25 15.29 4.00
CA PRO A 603 17.69 15.72 2.67
C PRO A 603 18.34 14.59 1.89
N ASP A 604 19.29 13.86 2.47
CA ASP A 604 19.99 12.77 1.79
C ASP A 604 19.04 11.69 1.28
N LYS A 605 18.02 11.31 2.08
CA LYS A 605 17.01 10.34 1.65
C LYS A 605 16.05 10.89 0.61
N THR A 606 15.88 12.21 0.56
CA THR A 606 15.07 12.88 -0.45
C THR A 606 15.81 12.89 -1.78
N ASP A 607 17.10 13.23 -1.77
CA ASP A 607 17.96 13.25 -2.95
C ASP A 607 18.25 11.83 -3.46
N GLU A 608 18.26 10.79 -2.60
CA GLU A 608 18.29 9.39 -3.02
C GLU A 608 17.01 8.95 -3.77
N ALA A 609 15.87 9.60 -3.52
CA ALA A 609 14.57 9.19 -4.05
C ALA A 609 14.17 9.96 -5.31
N LEU A 610 14.74 11.15 -5.54
CA LEU A 610 14.42 12.03 -6.67
C LEU A 610 15.67 12.23 -7.53
N ASP A 611 15.58 11.98 -8.83
CA ASP A 611 16.67 12.33 -9.74
C ASP A 611 16.80 13.85 -9.95
N ALA A 612 17.87 14.26 -10.65
CA ALA A 612 18.16 15.67 -10.91
C ALA A 612 17.04 16.37 -11.71
N GLU A 613 16.31 15.61 -12.52
CA GLU A 613 15.15 16.10 -13.27
C GLU A 613 13.86 16.13 -12.42
N GLY A 614 13.85 15.50 -11.24
CA GLY A 614 12.77 15.48 -10.27
C GLY A 614 11.79 14.31 -10.42
N TRP A 615 12.17 13.25 -11.12
CA TRP A 615 11.43 11.98 -11.15
C TRP A 615 11.63 11.21 -9.85
N LEU A 616 10.54 10.65 -9.34
CA LEU A 616 10.57 9.80 -8.16
C LEU A 616 10.92 8.36 -8.57
N HIS A 617 12.05 7.87 -8.08
CA HIS A 617 12.48 6.48 -8.19
C HIS A 617 11.68 5.61 -7.21
N SER A 618 10.84 4.70 -7.73
CA SER A 618 9.99 3.87 -6.87
C SER A 618 10.76 2.74 -6.17
N GLY A 619 11.91 2.32 -6.72
CA GLY A 619 12.61 1.12 -6.32
C GLY A 619 11.92 -0.18 -6.77
N ASP A 620 10.83 -0.11 -7.53
CA ASP A 620 10.11 -1.25 -8.10
C ASP A 620 10.40 -1.37 -9.60
N LEU A 621 10.57 -2.61 -10.08
CA LEU A 621 10.79 -2.93 -11.49
C LEU A 621 9.46 -3.23 -12.17
N GLY A 622 9.35 -2.86 -13.44
CA GLY A 622 8.21 -3.25 -14.24
C GLY A 622 8.34 -2.89 -15.71
N LYS A 623 7.26 -3.16 -16.44
CA LYS A 623 7.17 -2.92 -17.87
C LYS A 623 5.76 -2.54 -18.31
N HIS A 624 5.67 -1.86 -19.44
CA HIS A 624 4.41 -1.62 -20.13
C HIS A 624 4.17 -2.71 -21.18
N ASP A 625 2.91 -3.10 -21.36
CA ASP A 625 2.50 -3.82 -22.57
C ASP A 625 2.15 -2.86 -23.72
N GLU A 626 1.88 -3.42 -24.90
CA GLU A 626 1.51 -2.68 -26.12
C GLU A 626 0.24 -1.81 -25.95
N ASN A 627 -0.61 -2.11 -24.96
CA ASN A 627 -1.82 -1.37 -24.66
C ASN A 627 -1.60 -0.31 -23.56
N GLY A 628 -0.37 -0.14 -23.06
CA GLY A 628 -0.02 0.81 -22.00
C GLY A 628 -0.45 0.36 -20.61
N PHE A 629 -0.66 -0.94 -20.38
CA PHE A 629 -0.85 -1.49 -19.04
C PHE A 629 0.50 -1.69 -18.34
N LEU A 630 0.60 -1.22 -17.10
CA LEU A 630 1.80 -1.39 -16.28
C LEU A 630 1.75 -2.73 -15.54
N PHE A 631 2.88 -3.44 -15.52
CA PHE A 631 3.09 -4.68 -14.77
C PHE A 631 4.31 -4.51 -13.86
N ILE A 632 4.14 -4.84 -12.57
CA ILE A 632 5.26 -4.89 -11.62
C ILE A 632 5.91 -6.27 -11.72
N THR A 633 7.21 -6.31 -11.94
CA THR A 633 7.98 -7.56 -12.14
C THR A 633 8.92 -7.85 -10.99
N GLY A 634 9.21 -6.88 -10.12
CA GLY A 634 10.00 -7.10 -8.92
C GLY A 634 10.25 -5.81 -8.14
N ARG A 635 11.09 -5.92 -7.12
CA ARG A 635 11.54 -4.78 -6.31
C ARG A 635 13.04 -4.83 -6.15
N ILE A 636 13.74 -3.76 -6.50
CA ILE A 636 15.20 -3.72 -6.62
C ILE A 636 15.88 -4.17 -5.32
N LYS A 637 15.42 -3.66 -4.17
CA LYS A 637 15.98 -4.01 -2.85
C LYS A 637 15.60 -5.41 -2.36
N GLU A 638 14.65 -6.08 -3.01
CA GLU A 638 14.23 -7.44 -2.67
C GLU A 638 14.68 -8.46 -3.73
N LEU A 639 15.32 -8.02 -4.82
CA LEU A 639 15.94 -8.94 -5.78
C LEU A 639 16.98 -9.77 -5.05
N ILE A 640 16.83 -11.08 -5.17
CA ILE A 640 17.84 -12.02 -4.74
C ILE A 640 18.92 -12.02 -5.82
N ILE A 641 20.13 -11.59 -5.47
CA ILE A 641 21.28 -11.70 -6.34
C ILE A 641 22.04 -12.94 -5.90
N THR A 642 21.90 -14.04 -6.63
CA THR A 642 22.58 -15.30 -6.25
C THR A 642 24.11 -15.14 -6.32
N ALA A 643 24.86 -16.08 -5.74
CA ALA A 643 26.33 -16.08 -5.85
C ALA A 643 26.83 -16.12 -7.31
N GLY A 644 25.99 -16.57 -8.26
CA GLY A 644 26.27 -16.56 -9.69
C GLY A 644 25.93 -15.26 -10.41
N GLY A 645 25.44 -14.22 -9.71
CA GLY A 645 25.09 -12.92 -10.30
C GLY A 645 23.68 -12.84 -10.91
N GLU A 646 22.90 -13.92 -10.86
CA GLU A 646 21.52 -13.93 -11.36
C GLU A 646 20.58 -13.14 -10.44
N ASN A 647 19.81 -12.23 -11.04
CA ASN A 647 18.80 -11.40 -10.36
C ASN A 647 17.45 -12.11 -10.36
N ILE A 648 16.94 -12.43 -9.17
CA ILE A 648 15.73 -13.25 -9.02
C ILE A 648 14.68 -12.47 -8.22
N PRO A 649 13.52 -12.15 -8.82
CA PRO A 649 12.39 -11.60 -8.07
C PRO A 649 11.76 -12.72 -7.21
N PRO A 650 11.70 -12.57 -5.88
CA PRO A 650 11.26 -13.67 -5.01
C PRO A 650 9.75 -13.90 -5.05
N VAL A 651 8.95 -12.83 -5.13
CA VAL A 651 7.49 -12.89 -4.98
C VAL A 651 6.80 -13.81 -6.01
N PRO A 652 7.14 -13.77 -7.33
CA PRO A 652 6.54 -14.69 -8.29
C PRO A 652 6.74 -16.17 -7.94
N ILE A 653 7.92 -16.53 -7.42
CA ILE A 653 8.25 -17.91 -7.03
C ILE A 653 7.51 -18.30 -5.75
N GLU A 654 7.43 -17.39 -4.77
CA GLU A 654 6.67 -17.59 -3.53
C GLU A 654 5.18 -17.79 -3.79
N ASP A 655 4.59 -16.99 -4.69
CA ASP A 655 3.20 -17.11 -5.10
C ASP A 655 2.94 -18.42 -5.84
N ALA A 656 3.83 -18.81 -6.75
CA ALA A 656 3.74 -20.10 -7.45
C ALA A 656 3.78 -21.30 -6.48
N VAL A 657 4.58 -21.23 -5.41
CA VAL A 657 4.62 -22.28 -4.38
C VAL A 657 3.33 -22.33 -3.56
N LYS A 658 2.78 -21.18 -3.15
CA LYS A 658 1.49 -21.13 -2.44
C LYS A 658 0.33 -21.66 -3.30
N GLU A 659 0.36 -21.39 -4.61
CA GLU A 659 -0.61 -21.93 -5.57
C GLU A 659 -0.47 -23.45 -5.71
N ALA A 660 0.77 -23.95 -5.85
CA ALA A 660 1.06 -25.37 -6.02
C ALA A 660 0.80 -26.20 -4.75
N VAL A 661 0.85 -25.58 -3.56
CA VAL A 661 0.67 -26.23 -2.26
C VAL A 661 -0.28 -25.39 -1.36
N PRO A 662 -1.61 -25.57 -1.49
CA PRO A 662 -2.61 -24.74 -0.81
C PRO A 662 -2.62 -24.79 0.72
N LEU A 663 -1.84 -25.71 1.32
CA LEU A 663 -1.63 -25.83 2.76
C LEU A 663 -0.71 -24.73 3.32
N ILE A 664 0.13 -24.14 2.46
CA ILE A 664 1.09 -23.11 2.84
C ILE A 664 0.36 -21.79 3.10
N SER A 665 0.70 -21.13 4.21
CA SER A 665 0.18 -19.78 4.54
C SER A 665 1.10 -18.70 3.98
N ASN A 666 2.39 -18.75 4.33
CA ASN A 666 3.42 -17.86 3.81
C ASN A 666 4.59 -18.68 3.24
N ALA A 667 5.19 -18.16 2.18
CA ALA A 667 6.42 -18.66 1.59
C ALA A 667 7.41 -17.50 1.47
N MET A 668 8.63 -17.68 1.97
CA MET A 668 9.71 -16.71 1.83
C MET A 668 10.91 -17.36 1.14
N LEU A 669 11.20 -16.91 -0.08
CA LEU A 669 12.36 -17.32 -0.84
C LEU A 669 13.63 -16.70 -0.25
N ILE A 670 14.67 -17.53 -0.17
CA ILE A 670 15.99 -17.21 0.36
C ILE A 670 17.02 -17.57 -0.71
N GLY A 671 18.02 -16.72 -0.91
CA GLY A 671 19.06 -17.02 -1.89
C GLY A 671 20.06 -15.89 -2.14
N ASP A 672 19.87 -14.74 -1.50
CA ASP A 672 20.75 -13.59 -1.72
C ASP A 672 22.19 -13.90 -1.31
N LYS A 673 23.10 -13.73 -2.26
CA LYS A 673 24.52 -14.11 -2.18
C LYS A 673 24.75 -15.58 -1.83
N LYS A 674 23.79 -16.47 -2.14
CA LYS A 674 23.88 -17.91 -1.88
C LYS A 674 24.05 -18.72 -3.17
N LYS A 675 24.60 -19.93 -3.01
CA LYS A 675 24.87 -20.89 -4.12
C LYS A 675 23.60 -21.38 -4.82
N PHE A 676 22.45 -21.35 -4.14
CA PHE A 676 21.16 -21.81 -4.66
C PHE A 676 19.99 -21.20 -3.87
N LEU A 677 18.79 -21.28 -4.43
CA LEU A 677 17.57 -20.84 -3.75
C LEU A 677 17.08 -21.87 -2.73
N SER A 678 16.66 -21.37 -1.57
CA SER A 678 15.96 -22.13 -0.54
C SER A 678 14.69 -21.40 -0.09
N MET A 679 13.86 -22.04 0.75
CA MET A 679 12.57 -21.46 1.13
C MET A 679 12.17 -21.73 2.57
N LEU A 680 11.65 -20.70 3.25
CA LEU A 680 10.93 -20.83 4.51
C LEU A 680 9.43 -20.91 4.22
N LEU A 681 8.76 -21.90 4.78
CA LEU A 681 7.33 -22.15 4.59
C LEU A 681 6.61 -22.12 5.94
N THR A 682 5.42 -21.55 5.98
CA THR A 682 4.52 -21.65 7.13
C THR A 682 3.22 -22.35 6.75
N ILE A 683 2.50 -22.90 7.71
CA ILE A 683 1.26 -23.64 7.50
C ILE A 683 0.06 -22.82 7.94
N LYS A 684 -1.06 -22.94 7.22
CA LYS A 684 -2.32 -22.28 7.58
C LYS A 684 -2.85 -22.77 8.93
N CYS A 685 -2.92 -21.86 9.90
CA CYS A 685 -3.38 -22.13 11.25
C CYS A 685 -4.47 -21.14 11.69
N GLN A 686 -5.15 -21.47 12.79
CA GLN A 686 -6.04 -20.56 13.48
C GLN A 686 -5.26 -19.36 14.00
N VAL A 687 -5.96 -18.23 14.16
CA VAL A 687 -5.37 -16.98 14.64
C VAL A 687 -6.19 -16.53 15.84
N ASN A 688 -5.51 -16.20 16.92
CA ASN A 688 -6.12 -15.70 18.13
C ASN A 688 -6.88 -14.40 17.82
N ALA A 689 -8.17 -14.38 18.12
CA ALA A 689 -9.02 -13.24 17.78
C ALA A 689 -8.66 -11.97 18.58
N GLU A 690 -8.05 -12.08 19.76
CA GLU A 690 -7.70 -10.93 20.59
C GLU A 690 -6.34 -10.35 20.21
N SER A 691 -5.29 -11.18 20.18
CA SER A 691 -3.92 -10.73 19.91
C SER A 691 -3.60 -10.61 18.42
N GLY A 692 -4.29 -11.37 17.56
CA GLY A 692 -3.95 -11.48 16.13
C GLY A 692 -2.77 -12.41 15.84
N ASP A 693 -2.32 -13.17 16.84
CA ASP A 693 -1.20 -14.11 16.71
C ASP A 693 -1.65 -15.49 16.26
N PRO A 694 -0.82 -16.21 15.48
CA PRO A 694 -1.11 -17.56 15.04
C PRO A 694 -1.08 -18.54 16.21
N GLU A 695 -2.03 -19.47 16.18
CA GLU A 695 -2.12 -20.60 17.10
C GLU A 695 -1.58 -21.88 16.46
N ASP A 696 -1.33 -22.90 17.26
CA ASP A 696 -0.81 -24.19 16.78
C ASP A 696 -1.89 -25.01 16.04
N GLU A 697 -3.18 -24.75 16.26
CA GLU A 697 -4.24 -25.50 15.60
C GLU A 697 -4.39 -25.12 14.13
N LEU A 698 -4.47 -26.11 13.25
CA LEU A 698 -4.68 -25.90 11.82
C LEU A 698 -6.07 -25.30 11.55
N THR A 699 -6.20 -24.53 10.46
CA THR A 699 -7.55 -24.13 10.02
C THR A 699 -8.35 -25.35 9.58
N PRO A 700 -9.70 -25.32 9.65
CA PRO A 700 -10.53 -26.42 9.17
C PRO A 700 -10.21 -26.82 7.72
N GLU A 701 -9.88 -25.84 6.87
CA GLU A 701 -9.49 -26.08 5.48
C GLU A 701 -8.15 -26.81 5.39
N ALA A 702 -7.15 -26.43 6.21
CA ALA A 702 -5.85 -27.07 6.28
C ALA A 702 -5.96 -28.52 6.77
N VAL A 703 -6.79 -28.79 7.79
CA VAL A 703 -7.08 -30.15 8.27
C VAL A 703 -7.68 -31.01 7.17
N GLU A 704 -8.63 -30.47 6.39
CA GLU A 704 -9.25 -31.20 5.29
C GLU A 704 -8.26 -31.51 4.15
N ILE A 705 -7.33 -30.59 3.86
CA ILE A 705 -6.24 -30.83 2.92
C ILE A 705 -5.33 -31.95 3.44
N CYS A 706 -4.93 -31.91 4.72
CA CYS A 706 -4.11 -32.96 5.32
C CYS A 706 -4.78 -34.33 5.20
N LYS A 707 -6.08 -34.43 5.52
CA LYS A 707 -6.86 -35.67 5.37
C LYS A 707 -6.89 -36.20 3.94
N LYS A 708 -7.07 -35.33 2.96
CA LYS A 708 -7.05 -35.71 1.53
C LYS A 708 -5.70 -36.22 1.06
N LEU A 709 -4.62 -35.69 1.63
CA LEU A 709 -3.27 -36.19 1.39
C LEU A 709 -3.01 -37.53 2.10
N GLY A 710 -3.81 -37.90 3.10
CA GLY A 710 -3.63 -39.11 3.92
C GLY A 710 -2.97 -38.84 5.27
N SER A 711 -2.89 -37.58 5.70
CA SER A 711 -2.40 -37.16 7.02
C SER A 711 -3.54 -36.94 8.02
N ASN A 712 -3.28 -37.27 9.28
CA ASN A 712 -4.17 -36.98 10.41
C ASN A 712 -3.77 -35.72 11.18
N ALA A 713 -2.87 -34.90 10.61
CA ALA A 713 -2.40 -33.70 11.28
C ALA A 713 -3.54 -32.71 11.56
N THR A 714 -3.56 -32.20 12.78
CA THR A 714 -4.48 -31.15 13.24
C THR A 714 -3.75 -29.94 13.79
N ARG A 715 -2.43 -30.04 13.95
CA ARG A 715 -1.57 -28.99 14.49
C ARG A 715 -0.39 -28.68 13.58
N VAL A 716 0.10 -27.44 13.62
CA VAL A 716 1.29 -27.00 12.89
C VAL A 716 2.51 -27.76 13.40
N SER A 717 2.65 -27.89 14.71
CA SER A 717 3.77 -28.62 15.36
C SER A 717 3.91 -30.07 14.90
N GLU A 718 2.81 -30.76 14.59
CA GLU A 718 2.82 -32.13 14.06
C GLU A 718 3.48 -32.19 12.68
N ILE A 719 3.20 -31.21 11.82
CA ILE A 719 3.77 -31.08 10.48
C ILE A 719 5.22 -30.57 10.58
N ALA A 720 5.45 -29.45 11.26
CA ALA A 720 6.75 -28.78 11.35
C ALA A 720 7.85 -29.69 11.94
N SER A 721 7.49 -30.65 12.80
CA SER A 721 8.42 -31.65 13.35
C SER A 721 9.10 -32.56 12.30
N GLY A 722 8.65 -32.54 11.04
CA GLY A 722 9.15 -33.38 9.95
C GLY A 722 8.70 -34.83 10.04
N ARG A 723 7.80 -35.17 10.98
CA ARG A 723 7.28 -36.53 11.15
C ARG A 723 6.19 -36.88 10.13
N ASP A 724 5.48 -35.87 9.64
CA ASP A 724 4.43 -36.04 8.62
C ASP A 724 5.04 -36.14 7.21
N ARG A 725 5.53 -37.34 6.88
CA ARG A 725 6.18 -37.63 5.59
C ARG A 725 5.25 -37.41 4.39
N VAL A 726 3.95 -37.57 4.58
CA VAL A 726 2.96 -37.47 3.51
C VAL A 726 2.77 -36.00 3.13
N VAL A 727 2.62 -35.12 4.11
CA VAL A 727 2.58 -33.66 3.88
C VAL A 727 3.90 -33.17 3.28
N TYR A 728 5.04 -33.63 3.79
CA TYR A 728 6.35 -33.25 3.22
C TYR A 728 6.52 -33.69 1.77
N ALA A 729 6.06 -34.89 1.41
CA ALA A 729 6.07 -35.36 0.03
C ALA A 729 5.20 -34.48 -0.88
N ALA A 730 4.01 -34.08 -0.42
CA ALA A 730 3.13 -33.18 -1.16
C ALA A 730 3.73 -31.78 -1.37
N ILE A 731 4.42 -31.24 -0.35
CA ILE A 731 5.17 -29.97 -0.45
C ILE A 731 6.29 -30.12 -1.49
N GLN A 732 7.09 -31.19 -1.40
CA GLN A 732 8.18 -31.44 -2.34
C GLN A 732 7.68 -31.56 -3.78
N GLU A 733 6.57 -32.27 -4.01
CA GLU A 733 5.96 -32.39 -5.32
C GLU A 733 5.48 -31.04 -5.87
N GLY A 734 4.87 -30.21 -5.02
CA GLY A 734 4.48 -28.85 -5.39
C GLY A 734 5.68 -27.97 -5.77
N ILE A 735 6.77 -28.04 -5.00
CA ILE A 735 8.02 -27.33 -5.32
C ILE A 735 8.62 -27.84 -6.63
N ASN A 736 8.56 -29.15 -6.90
CA ASN A 736 9.02 -29.71 -8.18
C ASN A 736 8.23 -29.14 -9.35
N ARG A 737 6.90 -29.06 -9.25
CA ARG A 737 6.03 -28.43 -10.28
C ARG A 737 6.35 -26.96 -10.51
N VAL A 738 6.73 -26.22 -9.47
CA VAL A 738 7.19 -24.82 -9.61
C VAL A 738 8.54 -24.77 -10.32
N ASN A 739 9.48 -25.62 -9.91
CA ASN A 739 10.81 -25.71 -10.49
C ASN A 739 10.82 -26.15 -11.96
N GLU A 740 9.83 -26.92 -12.42
CA GLU A 740 9.64 -27.29 -13.83
C GLU A 740 9.32 -26.08 -14.72
N LYS A 741 8.78 -25.01 -14.14
CA LYS A 741 8.45 -23.76 -14.84
C LYS A 741 9.52 -22.69 -14.69
N ALA A 742 10.61 -22.96 -13.98
CA ALA A 742 11.70 -22.01 -13.77
C ALA A 742 12.41 -21.71 -15.10
N THR A 743 12.66 -20.43 -15.39
CA THR A 743 13.31 -19.99 -16.63
C THR A 743 14.80 -20.35 -16.66
N SER A 744 15.42 -20.53 -15.50
CA SER A 744 16.82 -20.93 -15.37
C SER A 744 17.03 -21.88 -14.20
N ASN A 745 18.15 -22.62 -14.22
CA ASN A 745 18.54 -23.47 -13.10
C ASN A 745 18.78 -22.67 -11.80
N ALA A 746 19.19 -21.41 -11.92
CA ALA A 746 19.39 -20.54 -10.76
C ALA A 746 18.07 -20.19 -10.05
N GLN A 747 16.95 -20.22 -10.77
CA GLN A 747 15.61 -19.97 -10.21
C GLN A 747 14.95 -21.22 -9.58
N ARG A 748 15.62 -22.38 -9.57
CA ARG A 748 15.08 -23.60 -8.96
C ARG A 748 15.33 -23.62 -7.44
N ILE A 749 14.27 -23.85 -6.68
CA ILE A 749 14.31 -24.05 -5.23
C ILE A 749 14.93 -25.41 -4.93
N GLN A 750 16.07 -25.44 -4.25
CA GLN A 750 16.78 -26.69 -3.94
C GLN A 750 16.50 -27.21 -2.52
N LYS A 751 16.24 -26.32 -1.57
CA LYS A 751 15.97 -26.70 -0.16
C LYS A 751 14.82 -25.89 0.40
N TRP A 752 14.12 -26.44 1.38
CA TRP A 752 13.03 -25.74 2.07
C TRP A 752 12.83 -26.31 3.46
N VAL A 753 12.15 -25.55 4.32
CA VAL A 753 11.77 -25.99 5.67
C VAL A 753 10.39 -25.43 6.03
N VAL A 754 9.64 -26.19 6.82
CA VAL A 754 8.38 -25.73 7.41
C VAL A 754 8.67 -25.22 8.81
N LEU A 755 8.28 -23.97 9.08
CA LEU A 755 8.41 -23.31 10.38
C LEU A 755 7.31 -23.77 11.34
N ASP A 756 7.58 -23.63 12.65
CA ASP A 756 6.71 -24.05 13.75
C ASP A 756 5.51 -23.12 13.98
N ARG A 757 5.53 -21.92 13.41
CA ARG A 757 4.47 -20.92 13.51
C ARG A 757 4.30 -20.13 12.22
N ASP A 758 3.12 -19.53 12.05
CA ASP A 758 2.84 -18.61 10.94
C ASP A 758 3.40 -17.19 11.21
N PHE A 759 3.41 -16.34 10.19
CA PHE A 759 3.84 -14.95 10.30
C PHE A 759 2.71 -14.05 10.81
N SER A 760 3.03 -13.11 11.70
CA SER A 760 2.03 -12.20 12.29
C SER A 760 2.54 -10.77 12.42
N VAL A 761 1.63 -9.82 12.67
CA VAL A 761 2.00 -8.42 12.98
C VAL A 761 2.55 -8.33 14.41
N GLY A 762 1.99 -9.10 15.36
CA GLY A 762 2.43 -9.14 16.75
C GLY A 762 3.81 -9.78 16.93
N GLY A 763 4.11 -10.83 16.15
CA GLY A 763 5.42 -11.49 16.10
C GLY A 763 6.48 -10.69 15.34
N GLY A 764 6.07 -9.66 14.60
CA GLY A 764 6.94 -8.73 13.90
C GLY A 764 7.37 -9.18 12.50
N GLU A 765 7.01 -10.39 12.06
CA GLU A 765 7.29 -10.88 10.70
C GLU A 765 6.54 -10.07 9.63
N LEU A 766 5.34 -9.58 9.96
CA LEU A 766 4.52 -8.73 9.10
C LEU A 766 4.46 -7.27 9.59
N GLY A 767 4.33 -6.32 8.66
CA GLY A 767 4.01 -4.92 8.95
C GLY A 767 2.51 -4.68 9.20
N PRO A 768 2.11 -3.48 9.64
CA PRO A 768 0.70 -3.15 9.92
C PRO A 768 -0.25 -3.33 8.72
N THR A 769 0.29 -3.26 7.50
CA THR A 769 -0.42 -3.52 6.23
C THR A 769 -0.33 -4.98 5.77
N MET A 770 0.08 -5.90 6.65
CA MET A 770 0.28 -7.33 6.39
C MET A 770 1.38 -7.65 5.36
N LYS A 771 2.31 -6.72 5.11
CA LYS A 771 3.48 -6.94 4.25
C LYS A 771 4.61 -7.66 4.99
N LEU A 772 5.26 -8.62 4.33
CA LEU A 772 6.41 -9.36 4.87
C LEU A 772 7.62 -8.44 5.09
N LYS A 773 8.22 -8.48 6.28
CA LYS A 773 9.49 -7.80 6.60
C LYS A 773 10.67 -8.74 6.41
N ARG A 774 11.06 -9.00 5.16
CA ARG A 774 12.12 -9.97 4.78
C ARG A 774 13.38 -9.89 5.64
N PRO A 775 14.01 -8.72 5.89
CA PRO A 775 15.25 -8.66 6.68
C PRO A 775 15.04 -9.07 8.15
N VAL A 776 13.88 -8.75 8.71
CA VAL A 776 13.50 -9.14 10.07
C VAL A 776 13.32 -10.65 10.14
N VAL A 777 12.58 -11.24 9.20
CA VAL A 777 12.37 -12.69 9.13
C VAL A 777 13.69 -13.44 8.90
N ALA A 778 14.55 -12.96 8.00
CA ALA A 778 15.87 -13.56 7.78
C ALA A 778 16.75 -13.55 9.04
N LYS A 779 16.65 -12.49 9.86
CA LYS A 779 17.33 -12.41 11.16
C LYS A 779 16.72 -13.36 12.19
N MET A 780 15.39 -13.46 12.25
CA MET A 780 14.68 -14.33 13.19
C MET A 780 14.93 -15.81 12.93
N PHE A 781 15.00 -16.23 11.66
CA PHE A 781 15.18 -17.61 11.24
C PHE A 781 16.59 -17.90 10.70
N LYS A 782 17.59 -17.14 11.18
CA LYS A 782 18.99 -17.23 10.73
C LYS A 782 19.52 -18.66 10.77
N ASP A 783 19.26 -19.40 11.84
CA ASP A 783 19.78 -20.77 12.02
C ASP A 783 19.20 -21.75 10.98
N HIS A 784 17.91 -21.63 10.66
CA HIS A 784 17.27 -22.41 9.61
C HIS A 784 17.90 -22.12 8.24
N ILE A 785 18.12 -20.83 7.95
CA ILE A 785 18.73 -20.37 6.71
C ILE A 785 20.16 -20.88 6.59
N GLU A 786 20.98 -20.76 7.64
CA GLU A 786 22.36 -21.23 7.63
C GLU A 786 22.43 -22.74 7.44
N ASN A 787 21.52 -23.50 8.05
CA ASN A 787 21.46 -24.96 7.89
C ASN A 787 21.18 -25.40 6.44
N PHE A 788 20.50 -24.58 5.62
CA PHE A 788 20.40 -24.89 4.19
C PHE A 788 21.77 -24.92 3.51
N TYR A 789 22.70 -24.06 3.92
CA TYR A 789 23.97 -23.84 3.22
C TYR A 789 25.19 -24.44 3.91
N LYS A 790 25.01 -25.11 5.06
CA LYS A 790 26.06 -25.95 5.65
C LYS A 790 26.33 -27.14 4.72
N GLU A 791 27.58 -27.30 4.31
CA GLU A 791 28.03 -28.51 3.62
C GLU A 791 28.02 -29.68 4.63
N LEU A 792 27.43 -30.81 4.23
CA LEU A 792 27.67 -32.07 4.95
C LEU A 792 29.14 -32.41 4.70
N ALA A 793 29.96 -32.34 5.75
CA ALA A 793 31.31 -32.89 5.70
C ALA A 793 31.22 -34.33 5.21
N THR A 794 31.76 -34.58 4.01
CA THR A 794 31.82 -35.95 3.49
C THR A 794 32.80 -36.69 4.40
N PRO A 795 32.41 -37.80 5.05
CA PRO A 795 33.33 -38.54 5.89
C PRO A 795 34.50 -39.00 5.01
N THR A 796 35.70 -38.49 5.28
CA THR A 796 36.92 -38.96 4.66
C THR A 796 37.02 -40.46 4.90
N THR A 797 37.09 -41.21 3.81
CA THR A 797 37.30 -42.65 3.84
C THR A 797 38.65 -42.90 4.52
N PRO A 798 38.79 -43.84 5.47
CA PRO A 798 40.07 -44.07 6.12
C PRO A 798 41.07 -44.55 5.05
N ASP A 799 42.19 -43.84 4.94
CA ASP A 799 43.32 -44.28 4.12
C ASP A 799 43.72 -45.69 4.57
N ASN A 800 43.57 -46.65 3.67
CA ASN A 800 44.09 -48.00 3.85
C ASN A 800 45.37 -48.11 3.00
N PRO A 801 46.56 -47.84 3.55
CA PRO A 801 47.79 -48.05 2.81
C PRO A 801 48.03 -49.55 2.66
N LEU A 802 47.93 -50.06 1.43
CA LEU A 802 48.46 -51.38 1.09
C LEU A 802 49.97 -51.41 1.39
N PRO A 803 50.50 -52.48 2.02
CA PRO A 803 51.89 -52.53 2.43
C PRO A 803 52.81 -52.70 1.20
N PRO A 804 53.97 -52.01 1.15
CA PRO A 804 55.00 -52.31 0.16
C PRO A 804 55.77 -53.58 0.55
N LYS A 805 56.38 -54.22 -0.44
CA LYS A 805 57.14 -55.48 -0.35
C LYS A 805 58.11 -55.57 0.83
#